data_AF-A0A0A1WR20-F1
#
_entry.id   AF-A0A0A1WR20-F1
#
_cell.length_a   1.000
_cell.length_b   1.000
_cell.length_c   1.000
_cell.angle_alpha   90.00
_cell.angle_beta   90.00
_cell.angle_gamma   90.00
#
_symmetry.space_group_name_H-M   'P 1'
#
loop_
_entity.id
_entity.type
_entity.pdbx_description
1 polymer ?
#
loop_
_entity_poly.entity_id
_entity_poly.type
_entity_poly.pdbx_seq_one_letter_code
_entity_poly.pdbx_strand_id
1 'polypeptide(L)'
;MASFEQFVIKVKPALDMFLRLPNREHLERLRYELLHFNFSQMKVFHAQILAPLVLKLEELNGANQDLMTGILDCVRIVMSKLYLDDIQELRTLLVIVLKQIRESGAITIRPNISEELKLVSVQCIAEALRRSSSDVLEAFYKQESALLLGQILLSLVEFIEKEKYRKLVISSLVCLMTIFYVHDEAEFTDVVLRNQVADTIFIFLPKIVTVLLKTSLADEKLGETLKATAIKALGRILCVVFDHSSDVIIKHSYDKNEFKNLLNAMSQHKNDSTEFDIYATTSKNSTEQIESRLKRMQSSGRSKHWFKETSTKLRIVYTQTSILRSHDSVRVRNEYARMCCTLIEHCGQNLSGNFLILLENVVAMSEDEDRNISELCAQTLSQLQLEGSANECIFDEYADTLFDEHLAKLPRIINRCADAEQYAELIFLKGFLKNLSASRINSLLLVPKNLEMLCRCLLAAVDMKLCRDFLMEEYAVREVVEADFAVCAKLSWRQYKHLNSERCIKLVKDICAILGNTKGLNRMVYDFLSELLDQNSEAMNEILQIMLWVGTVCDKRNVATNIELVEMLIEEVLLDKHWHLALRPDASWRLKVNKPTNWFVDNTPGLYESAVEIRTQDVDSDDEKDADEVSKSQRVTILDAEFNVLHTCLTLDVLGHCAVYFGERFNRYIFRCLHKVLLKVASSNTMVYQAANFCLVSIQKALKCANISELIETHTDYLSYHLNTILRRSPESHAAVDILTVLLQLSTRNALPHLENIFQTIYNECSKSQQSENINAFLRVFNAFLKHVARWQLSSDVEVSSVPMQVEETQDTDLLQNWLDILGRNTQFIEHESVNMESEANAKSTTNNTEDVEMKDEEAEAEQDLKPQLPRHIQMVKDITNQVLRFVGFLEQTHQILALECLIQAVPLLRDYEDELLPLVHLMWAPLVERFRNNDAVVLNRCFTLLNVLATHAKEFILKRSLDDVIPNLKDFLHKSSKTSMAEKLNAHTQEYKLQVILLENFANLIECLQIDGKHLNDIAEIATLYLAQEQPKELHELAIKFYLHLRLYNGPLTYMIVLKKAHIPSYKDNAEKVLTIFYKNQNSNGI
;
A
#
# COMPACT_ATOMS: atom_id res chain seq x y z
N MET A 1 73.45 0.38 -22.79
CA MET A 1 74.49 -0.61 -22.41
C MET A 1 73.94 -1.68 -21.47
N ALA A 2 73.19 -1.36 -20.41
CA ALA A 2 72.63 -2.35 -19.48
C ALA A 2 71.72 -3.43 -20.11
N SER A 3 70.94 -3.10 -21.15
CA SER A 3 70.09 -4.05 -21.89
C SER A 3 70.88 -5.02 -22.79
N PHE A 4 72.01 -4.59 -23.34
CA PHE A 4 72.89 -5.45 -24.14
C PHE A 4 73.59 -6.50 -23.25
N GLU A 5 74.07 -6.09 -22.07
CA GLU A 5 74.66 -7.00 -21.08
C GLU A 5 73.65 -8.03 -20.59
N GLN A 6 72.42 -7.62 -20.27
CA GLN A 6 71.37 -8.56 -19.87
C GLN A 6 71.01 -9.57 -20.98
N PHE A 7 71.00 -9.15 -22.25
CA PHE A 7 70.74 -10.08 -23.36
C PHE A 7 71.85 -11.12 -23.49
N VAL A 8 73.11 -10.69 -23.49
CA VAL A 8 74.26 -11.59 -23.69
C VAL A 8 74.52 -12.49 -22.48
N ILE A 9 74.29 -12.00 -21.26
CA ILE A 9 74.62 -12.72 -20.01
C ILE A 9 73.46 -13.63 -19.56
N LYS A 10 72.21 -13.26 -19.82
CA LYS A 10 71.05 -13.98 -19.26
C LYS A 10 70.13 -14.59 -20.32
N VAL A 11 69.64 -13.78 -21.28
CA VAL A 11 68.63 -14.22 -22.25
C VAL A 11 69.20 -15.17 -23.30
N LYS A 12 70.33 -14.82 -23.92
CA LYS A 12 70.97 -15.64 -24.96
C LYS A 12 71.45 -17.01 -24.42
N PRO A 13 72.08 -17.12 -23.24
CA PRO A 13 72.44 -18.41 -22.67
C PRO A 13 71.22 -19.27 -22.30
N ALA A 14 70.13 -18.66 -21.81
CA ALA A 14 68.88 -19.38 -21.53
C ALA A 14 68.22 -19.88 -22.82
N LEU A 15 68.25 -19.09 -23.90
CA LEU A 15 67.75 -19.46 -25.22
C LEU A 15 68.57 -20.60 -25.84
N ASP A 16 69.91 -20.49 -25.84
CA ASP A 16 70.80 -21.52 -26.37
C ASP A 16 70.69 -22.83 -25.58
N MET A 17 70.51 -22.76 -24.26
CA MET A 17 70.28 -23.92 -23.39
C MET A 17 68.97 -24.63 -23.73
N PHE A 18 67.89 -23.86 -23.95
CA PHE A 18 66.61 -24.40 -24.35
C PHE A 18 66.65 -25.02 -25.77
N LEU A 19 67.29 -24.36 -26.72
CA LEU A 19 67.42 -24.87 -28.10
C LEU A 19 68.20 -26.19 -28.18
N ARG A 20 69.20 -26.37 -27.31
CA ARG A 20 70.01 -27.61 -27.21
C ARG A 20 69.27 -28.74 -26.49
N LEU A 21 68.58 -28.45 -25.39
CA LEU A 21 67.86 -29.44 -24.57
C LEU A 21 66.46 -28.91 -24.20
N PRO A 22 65.43 -29.18 -25.02
CA PRO A 22 64.09 -28.64 -24.80
C PRO A 22 63.37 -29.37 -23.67
N ASN A 23 63.49 -28.85 -22.44
CA ASN A 23 62.82 -29.33 -21.23
C ASN A 23 62.00 -28.21 -20.57
N ARG A 24 61.02 -28.59 -19.74
CA ARG A 24 60.13 -27.65 -19.01
C ARG A 24 60.90 -26.65 -18.14
N GLU A 25 61.90 -27.11 -17.39
CA GLU A 25 62.71 -26.25 -16.50
C GLU A 25 63.51 -25.19 -17.29
N HIS A 26 64.10 -25.58 -18.44
CA HIS A 26 64.83 -24.65 -19.29
C HIS A 26 63.90 -23.60 -19.92
N LEU A 27 62.68 -24.01 -20.28
CA LEU A 27 61.65 -23.12 -20.83
C LEU A 27 61.11 -22.14 -19.78
N GLU A 28 60.88 -22.59 -18.54
CA GLU A 28 60.47 -21.73 -17.42
C GLU A 28 61.56 -20.70 -17.07
N ARG A 29 62.83 -21.12 -17.12
CA ARG A 29 63.98 -20.21 -16.95
C ARG A 29 64.06 -19.17 -18.06
N LEU A 30 63.88 -19.58 -19.31
CA LEU A 30 63.82 -18.65 -20.45
C LEU A 30 62.65 -17.66 -20.28
N ARG A 31 61.47 -18.14 -19.89
CA ARG A 31 60.29 -17.31 -19.63
C ARG A 31 60.52 -16.28 -18.53
N TYR A 32 61.16 -16.66 -17.42
CA TYR A 32 61.49 -15.74 -16.32
C TYR A 32 62.42 -14.61 -16.78
N GLU A 33 63.47 -14.95 -17.52
CA GLU A 33 64.43 -13.96 -18.04
C GLU A 33 63.78 -13.04 -19.10
N LEU A 34 62.91 -13.58 -19.95
CA LEU A 34 62.14 -12.77 -20.92
C LEU A 34 61.19 -11.80 -20.23
N LEU A 35 60.55 -12.16 -19.11
CA LEU A 35 59.65 -11.25 -18.38
C LEU A 35 60.38 -10.05 -17.74
N HIS A 36 61.63 -10.24 -17.30
CA HIS A 36 62.43 -9.21 -16.63
C HIS A 36 63.31 -8.42 -17.59
N PHE A 37 63.31 -8.76 -18.89
CA PHE A 37 64.11 -8.10 -19.89
C PHE A 37 63.46 -6.79 -20.36
N ASN A 38 64.25 -5.71 -20.46
CA ASN A 38 63.77 -4.42 -20.93
C ASN A 38 63.92 -4.28 -22.46
N PHE A 39 62.86 -4.64 -23.19
CA PHE A 39 62.82 -4.63 -24.66
C PHE A 39 62.78 -3.22 -25.29
N SER A 40 62.60 -2.15 -24.51
CA SER A 40 62.45 -0.78 -25.04
C SER A 40 63.71 -0.21 -25.70
N GLN A 41 64.89 -0.79 -25.44
CA GLN A 41 66.17 -0.16 -25.76
C GLN A 41 66.83 -0.66 -27.04
N MET A 42 66.50 -1.85 -27.59
CA MET A 42 67.16 -2.38 -28.81
C MET A 42 66.28 -3.35 -29.62
N LYS A 43 65.81 -2.90 -30.81
CA LYS A 43 65.02 -3.72 -31.77
C LYS A 43 65.76 -4.93 -32.37
N VAL A 44 67.10 -4.90 -32.38
CA VAL A 44 67.95 -5.87 -33.11
C VAL A 44 67.94 -7.28 -32.51
N PHE A 45 67.71 -7.42 -31.20
CA PHE A 45 67.72 -8.72 -30.53
C PHE A 45 66.42 -9.52 -30.71
N HIS A 46 65.36 -8.91 -31.24
CA HIS A 46 64.06 -9.56 -31.37
C HIS A 46 64.07 -10.62 -32.46
N ALA A 47 64.65 -10.34 -33.62
CA ALA A 47 64.85 -11.35 -34.66
C ALA A 47 65.72 -12.52 -34.17
N GLN A 48 66.70 -12.24 -33.30
CA GLN A 48 67.59 -13.25 -32.72
C GLN A 48 66.91 -14.13 -31.66
N ILE A 49 65.79 -13.71 -31.08
CA ILE A 49 65.00 -14.50 -30.12
C ILE A 49 63.83 -15.19 -30.81
N LEU A 50 63.09 -14.46 -31.65
CA LEU A 50 61.88 -14.95 -32.32
C LEU A 50 62.19 -16.01 -33.37
N ALA A 51 63.21 -15.80 -34.23
CA ALA A 51 63.51 -16.75 -35.29
C ALA A 51 63.89 -18.15 -34.76
N PRO A 52 64.75 -18.29 -33.73
CA PRO A 52 65.04 -19.60 -33.15
C PRO A 52 63.83 -20.25 -32.45
N LEU A 53 62.98 -19.46 -31.78
CA LEU A 53 61.77 -19.98 -31.15
C LEU A 53 60.73 -20.45 -32.17
N VAL A 54 60.57 -19.71 -33.27
CA VAL A 54 59.70 -20.06 -34.39
C VAL A 54 60.19 -21.32 -35.09
N LEU A 55 61.49 -21.40 -35.41
CA LEU A 55 62.09 -22.60 -36.00
C LEU A 55 61.90 -23.82 -35.09
N LYS A 56 62.11 -23.64 -33.77
CA LYS A 56 61.93 -24.73 -32.81
C LYS A 56 60.47 -25.16 -32.67
N LEU A 57 59.53 -24.23 -32.80
CA LEU A 57 58.10 -24.51 -32.83
C LEU A 57 57.72 -25.33 -34.08
N GLU A 58 58.33 -25.03 -35.25
CA GLU A 58 58.12 -25.81 -36.47
C GLU A 58 58.72 -27.22 -36.38
N GLU A 59 59.89 -27.39 -35.74
CA GLU A 59 60.52 -28.69 -35.48
C GLU A 59 59.71 -29.58 -34.52
N LEU A 60 59.06 -28.98 -33.51
CA LEU A 60 58.33 -29.72 -32.47
C LEU A 60 56.87 -30.03 -32.82
N ASN A 61 56.41 -29.64 -34.02
CA ASN A 61 55.06 -29.87 -34.52
C ASN A 61 54.62 -31.34 -34.33
N GLY A 62 53.77 -31.59 -33.33
CA GLY A 62 53.14 -32.89 -33.06
C GLY A 62 53.77 -33.76 -31.96
N ALA A 63 54.93 -33.39 -31.39
CA ALA A 63 55.66 -34.26 -30.45
C ALA A 63 55.38 -34.00 -28.95
N ASN A 64 55.31 -32.73 -28.52
CA ASN A 64 55.11 -32.36 -27.10
C ASN A 64 54.30 -31.05 -26.96
N GLN A 65 52.99 -31.17 -26.72
CA GLN A 65 52.08 -30.01 -26.66
C GLN A 65 52.42 -29.03 -25.52
N ASP A 66 52.91 -29.52 -24.37
CA ASP A 66 53.29 -28.68 -23.21
C ASP A 66 54.54 -27.81 -23.46
N LEU A 67 55.45 -28.26 -24.33
CA LEU A 67 56.59 -27.43 -24.74
C LEU A 67 56.16 -26.41 -25.78
N MET A 68 55.24 -26.80 -26.68
CA MET A 68 54.67 -25.89 -27.67
C MET A 68 53.89 -24.75 -27.02
N THR A 69 53.10 -25.03 -25.97
CA THR A 69 52.38 -24.00 -25.19
C THR A 69 53.36 -23.00 -24.59
N GLY A 70 54.44 -23.48 -23.96
CA GLY A 70 55.44 -22.60 -23.34
C GLY A 70 56.29 -21.83 -24.35
N ILE A 71 56.61 -22.39 -25.52
CA ILE A 71 57.29 -21.66 -26.61
C ILE A 71 56.39 -20.53 -27.12
N LEU A 72 55.12 -20.82 -27.39
CA LEU A 72 54.16 -19.80 -27.83
C LEU A 72 53.95 -18.72 -26.77
N ASP A 73 53.96 -19.07 -25.47
CA ASP A 73 53.86 -18.07 -24.41
C ASP A 73 55.11 -17.19 -24.33
N CYS A 74 56.30 -17.74 -24.60
CA CYS A 74 57.53 -16.95 -24.75
C CYS A 74 57.42 -15.99 -25.95
N VAL A 75 56.89 -16.45 -27.10
CA VAL A 75 56.63 -15.60 -28.27
C VAL A 75 55.64 -14.48 -27.90
N ARG A 76 54.56 -14.79 -27.18
CA ARG A 76 53.58 -13.82 -26.70
C ARG A 76 54.21 -12.75 -25.81
N ILE A 77 55.06 -13.15 -24.85
CA ILE A 77 55.74 -12.23 -23.93
C ILE A 77 56.62 -11.26 -24.73
N VAL A 78 57.38 -11.77 -25.70
CA VAL A 78 58.20 -10.94 -26.58
C VAL A 78 57.32 -9.97 -27.38
N MET A 79 56.21 -10.43 -27.96
CA MET A 79 55.28 -9.58 -28.71
C MET A 79 54.63 -8.48 -27.86
N SER A 80 54.28 -8.77 -26.61
CA SER A 80 53.64 -7.79 -25.70
C SER A 80 54.49 -6.55 -25.39
N LYS A 81 55.78 -6.61 -25.70
CA LYS A 81 56.74 -5.52 -25.45
C LYS A 81 57.19 -4.80 -26.71
N LEU A 82 56.68 -5.19 -27.87
CA LEU A 82 57.11 -4.70 -29.19
C LEU A 82 55.99 -3.97 -29.91
N TYR A 83 56.35 -3.19 -30.92
CA TYR A 83 55.42 -2.74 -31.95
C TYR A 83 55.91 -3.29 -33.29
N LEU A 84 55.05 -4.00 -34.01
CA LEU A 84 55.34 -4.56 -35.33
C LEU A 84 55.21 -3.44 -36.37
N ASP A 85 56.29 -3.19 -37.11
CA ASP A 85 56.37 -2.16 -38.15
C ASP A 85 56.34 -2.74 -39.59
N ASP A 86 56.43 -4.06 -39.74
CA ASP A 86 56.39 -4.77 -41.03
C ASP A 86 55.19 -5.73 -41.13
N ILE A 87 54.44 -5.61 -42.22
CA ILE A 87 53.33 -6.50 -42.58
C ILE A 87 53.77 -7.95 -42.81
N GLN A 88 54.98 -8.18 -43.34
CA GLN A 88 55.46 -9.55 -43.58
C GLN A 88 55.74 -10.28 -42.27
N GLU A 89 56.29 -9.58 -41.28
CA GLU A 89 56.49 -10.12 -39.92
C GLU A 89 55.15 -10.48 -39.27
N LEU A 90 54.15 -9.60 -39.37
CA LEU A 90 52.80 -9.89 -38.84
C LEU A 90 52.16 -11.11 -39.54
N ARG A 91 52.17 -11.14 -40.88
CA ARG A 91 51.56 -12.25 -41.66
C ARG A 91 52.25 -13.58 -41.35
N THR A 92 53.58 -13.59 -41.29
CA THR A 92 54.34 -14.82 -40.99
C THR A 92 54.04 -15.32 -39.59
N LEU A 93 54.06 -14.45 -38.57
CA LEU A 93 53.71 -14.81 -37.18
C LEU A 93 52.29 -15.38 -37.08
N LEU A 94 51.30 -14.73 -37.70
CA LEU A 94 49.92 -15.21 -37.69
C LEU A 94 49.76 -16.56 -38.39
N VAL A 95 50.43 -16.78 -39.53
CA VAL A 95 50.44 -18.08 -40.23
C VAL A 95 51.09 -19.16 -39.36
N ILE A 96 52.22 -18.86 -38.70
CA ILE A 96 52.91 -19.82 -37.83
C ILE A 96 52.02 -20.23 -36.67
N VAL A 97 51.37 -19.26 -36.00
CA VAL A 97 50.45 -19.54 -34.88
C VAL A 97 49.20 -20.30 -35.37
N LEU A 98 48.64 -19.92 -36.52
CA LEU A 98 47.50 -20.64 -37.13
C LEU A 98 47.85 -22.07 -37.50
N LYS A 99 49.05 -22.34 -38.03
CA LYS A 99 49.52 -23.70 -38.33
C LYS A 99 49.53 -24.60 -37.09
N GLN A 100 49.61 -24.05 -35.88
CA GLN A 100 49.51 -24.85 -34.65
C GLN A 100 48.09 -25.33 -34.35
N ILE A 101 47.09 -24.58 -34.82
CA ILE A 101 45.67 -24.87 -34.61
C ILE A 101 45.06 -25.63 -35.80
N ARG A 102 45.41 -25.24 -37.02
CA ARG A 102 44.85 -25.76 -38.28
C ARG A 102 45.92 -26.46 -39.12
N GLU A 103 45.50 -27.47 -39.87
CA GLU A 103 46.35 -28.07 -40.90
C GLU A 103 46.51 -27.11 -42.08
N SER A 104 47.71 -27.11 -42.68
CA SER A 104 48.04 -26.24 -43.81
C SER A 104 47.12 -26.55 -45.00
N GLY A 105 46.16 -25.66 -45.26
CA GLY A 105 45.22 -25.77 -46.38
C GLY A 105 43.88 -26.45 -46.08
N ALA A 106 43.61 -26.89 -44.84
CA ALA A 106 42.35 -27.54 -44.48
C ALA A 106 41.38 -26.61 -43.73
N ILE A 107 40.07 -26.83 -43.95
CA ILE A 107 38.98 -26.16 -43.23
C ILE A 107 38.81 -26.73 -41.81
N THR A 108 39.47 -27.84 -41.48
CA THR A 108 39.34 -28.57 -40.22
C THR A 108 40.47 -28.26 -39.23
N ILE A 109 40.13 -28.10 -37.95
CA ILE A 109 41.07 -28.00 -36.82
C ILE A 109 41.83 -29.32 -36.68
N ARG A 110 43.11 -29.29 -36.27
CA ARG A 110 43.87 -30.52 -36.00
C ARG A 110 43.19 -31.34 -34.89
N PRO A 111 43.04 -32.66 -35.05
CA PRO A 111 42.48 -33.51 -34.00
C PRO A 111 43.44 -33.58 -32.79
N ASN A 112 42.89 -33.70 -31.57
CA ASN A 112 43.63 -33.88 -30.30
C ASN A 112 44.54 -32.72 -29.84
N ILE A 113 44.14 -31.46 -30.02
CA ILE A 113 44.85 -30.31 -29.46
C ILE A 113 44.41 -30.02 -28.00
N SER A 114 45.36 -29.81 -27.08
CA SER A 114 45.09 -29.34 -25.71
C SER A 114 44.42 -27.96 -25.67
N GLU A 115 43.51 -27.77 -24.72
CA GLU A 115 42.80 -26.48 -24.52
C GLU A 115 43.77 -25.34 -24.17
N GLU A 116 44.89 -25.63 -23.52
CA GLU A 116 45.95 -24.66 -23.21
C GLU A 116 46.71 -24.20 -24.46
N LEU A 117 46.96 -25.09 -25.42
CA LEU A 117 47.60 -24.71 -26.69
C LEU A 117 46.68 -23.78 -27.50
N LYS A 118 45.37 -24.08 -27.53
CA LYS A 118 44.37 -23.17 -28.14
C LYS A 118 44.38 -21.81 -27.46
N LEU A 119 44.41 -21.79 -26.12
CA LEU A 119 44.38 -20.55 -25.33
C LEU A 119 45.57 -19.65 -25.66
N VAL A 120 46.79 -20.17 -25.56
CA VAL A 120 48.01 -19.37 -25.81
C VAL A 120 48.05 -18.94 -27.27
N SER A 121 47.65 -19.79 -28.21
CA SER A 121 47.61 -19.42 -29.64
C SER A 121 46.65 -18.26 -29.92
N VAL A 122 45.45 -18.28 -29.32
CA VAL A 122 44.48 -17.17 -29.41
C VAL A 122 45.04 -15.89 -28.78
N GLN A 123 45.70 -15.99 -27.62
CA GLN A 123 46.35 -14.86 -26.97
C GLN A 123 47.50 -14.29 -27.80
N CYS A 124 48.30 -15.14 -28.46
CA CYS A 124 49.35 -14.72 -29.38
C CYS A 124 48.79 -13.94 -30.57
N ILE A 125 47.68 -14.41 -31.17
CA ILE A 125 47.02 -13.73 -32.28
C ILE A 125 46.52 -12.35 -31.83
N ALA A 126 45.84 -12.29 -30.68
CA ALA A 126 45.33 -11.03 -30.13
C ALA A 126 46.46 -10.03 -29.84
N GLU A 127 47.55 -10.49 -29.22
CA GLU A 127 48.70 -9.64 -28.89
C GLU A 127 49.43 -9.15 -30.13
N ALA A 128 49.64 -10.01 -31.14
CA ALA A 128 50.27 -9.62 -32.40
C ALA A 128 49.50 -8.50 -33.10
N LEU A 129 48.17 -8.59 -33.16
CA LEU A 129 47.34 -7.55 -33.76
C LEU A 129 47.31 -6.26 -32.95
N ARG A 130 47.17 -6.34 -31.62
CA ARG A 130 47.15 -5.17 -30.70
C ARG A 130 48.48 -4.40 -30.71
N ARG A 131 49.58 -5.12 -30.90
CA ARG A 131 50.95 -4.58 -30.89
C ARG A 131 51.48 -4.33 -32.30
N SER A 132 50.61 -4.05 -33.27
CA SER A 132 50.98 -3.61 -34.63
C SER A 132 50.77 -2.11 -34.77
N SER A 133 51.62 -1.42 -35.55
CA SER A 133 51.41 0.00 -35.85
C SER A 133 50.17 0.21 -36.76
N SER A 134 49.60 1.42 -36.77
CA SER A 134 48.40 1.71 -37.57
C SER A 134 48.65 1.45 -39.07
N ASP A 135 49.81 1.88 -39.59
CA ASP A 135 50.22 1.65 -40.99
C ASP A 135 50.24 0.15 -41.37
N VAL A 136 50.69 -0.71 -40.46
CA VAL A 136 50.70 -2.16 -40.66
C VAL A 136 49.30 -2.73 -40.64
N LEU A 137 48.42 -2.24 -39.76
CA LEU A 137 47.02 -2.67 -39.70
C LEU A 137 46.25 -2.26 -40.96
N GLU A 138 46.42 -1.03 -41.44
CA GLU A 138 45.83 -0.57 -42.71
C GLU A 138 46.30 -1.42 -43.91
N ALA A 139 47.58 -1.79 -43.94
CA ALA A 139 48.10 -2.69 -44.97
C ALA A 139 47.59 -4.13 -44.80
N PHE A 140 47.36 -4.57 -43.56
CA PHE A 140 46.88 -5.90 -43.23
C PHE A 140 45.41 -6.10 -43.61
N TYR A 141 44.52 -5.14 -43.32
CA TYR A 141 43.09 -5.18 -43.68
C TYR A 141 42.85 -4.88 -45.16
N LYS A 142 43.51 -5.63 -46.04
CA LYS A 142 43.29 -5.64 -47.49
C LYS A 142 42.89 -7.03 -47.95
N GLN A 143 42.38 -7.13 -49.17
CA GLN A 143 41.88 -8.38 -49.75
C GLN A 143 42.91 -9.53 -49.73
N GLU A 144 44.20 -9.22 -49.76
CA GLU A 144 45.31 -10.19 -49.67
C GLU A 144 45.32 -10.99 -48.36
N SER A 145 44.96 -10.37 -47.23
CA SER A 145 44.96 -11.03 -45.92
C SER A 145 43.59 -11.63 -45.55
N ALA A 146 42.57 -11.49 -46.42
CA ALA A 146 41.20 -11.90 -46.13
C ALA A 146 41.05 -13.41 -45.90
N LEU A 147 41.83 -14.25 -46.60
CA LEU A 147 41.85 -15.70 -46.38
C LEU A 147 42.40 -16.06 -44.99
N LEU A 148 43.48 -15.39 -44.59
CA LEU A 148 44.11 -15.58 -43.28
C LEU A 148 43.14 -15.15 -42.17
N LEU A 149 42.54 -13.96 -42.31
CA LEU A 149 41.50 -13.45 -41.40
C LEU A 149 40.31 -14.42 -41.30
N GLY A 150 39.81 -14.93 -42.42
CA GLY A 150 38.72 -15.90 -42.44
C GLY A 150 39.04 -17.19 -41.68
N GLN A 151 40.26 -17.71 -41.80
CA GLN A 151 40.71 -18.89 -41.05
C GLN A 151 40.80 -18.63 -39.53
N ILE A 152 41.29 -17.45 -39.13
CA ILE A 152 41.33 -17.03 -37.72
C ILE A 152 39.90 -16.93 -37.18
N LEU A 153 39.03 -16.19 -37.87
CA LEU A 153 37.64 -15.97 -37.45
C LEU A 153 36.88 -17.29 -37.34
N LEU A 154 37.03 -18.21 -38.29
CA LEU A 154 36.41 -19.53 -38.23
C LEU A 154 36.88 -20.31 -36.99
N SER A 155 38.19 -20.30 -36.69
CA SER A 155 38.72 -20.92 -35.47
C SER A 155 38.14 -20.33 -34.19
N LEU A 156 38.07 -18.99 -34.10
CA LEU A 156 37.52 -18.32 -32.91
C LEU A 156 36.04 -18.65 -32.72
N VAL A 157 35.25 -18.62 -33.79
CA VAL A 157 33.82 -18.98 -33.76
C VAL A 157 33.63 -20.44 -33.32
N GLU A 158 34.43 -21.36 -33.85
CA GLU A 158 34.39 -22.77 -33.42
C GLU A 158 34.77 -22.95 -31.95
N PHE A 159 35.75 -22.20 -31.44
CA PHE A 159 36.13 -22.23 -30.03
C PHE A 159 35.04 -21.69 -29.11
N ILE A 160 34.35 -20.62 -29.52
CA ILE A 160 33.25 -20.06 -28.73
C ILE A 160 32.04 -21.01 -28.74
N GLU A 161 31.78 -21.70 -29.86
CA GLU A 161 30.59 -22.56 -30.00
C GLU A 161 30.76 -23.96 -29.39
N LYS A 162 31.96 -24.57 -29.48
CA LYS A 162 32.18 -26.00 -29.15
C LYS A 162 32.94 -26.24 -27.84
N GLU A 163 33.80 -25.32 -27.40
CA GLU A 163 34.70 -25.56 -26.26
C GLU A 163 34.05 -25.23 -24.91
N LYS A 164 34.38 -26.00 -23.86
CA LYS A 164 33.83 -25.79 -22.51
C LYS A 164 34.75 -24.96 -21.60
N TYR A 165 36.02 -24.81 -21.95
CA TYR A 165 36.99 -24.10 -21.13
C TYR A 165 36.76 -22.59 -21.16
N ARG A 166 36.22 -22.06 -20.05
CA ARG A 166 35.79 -20.64 -19.94
C ARG A 166 36.88 -19.64 -20.30
N LYS A 167 38.13 -19.86 -19.86
CA LYS A 167 39.24 -18.94 -20.15
C LYS A 167 39.54 -18.85 -21.65
N LEU A 168 39.49 -19.98 -22.36
CA LEU A 168 39.65 -20.04 -23.81
C LEU A 168 38.50 -19.32 -24.52
N VAL A 169 37.26 -19.52 -24.10
CA VAL A 169 36.11 -18.83 -24.71
C VAL A 169 36.20 -17.32 -24.50
N ILE A 170 36.53 -16.85 -23.29
CA ILE A 170 36.72 -15.42 -23.00
C ILE A 170 37.89 -14.84 -23.82
N SER A 171 39.04 -15.53 -23.87
CA SER A 171 40.17 -15.08 -24.70
C SER A 171 39.82 -15.06 -26.19
N SER A 172 38.99 -16.01 -26.66
CA SER A 172 38.49 -16.03 -28.03
C SER A 172 37.56 -14.85 -28.34
N LEU A 173 36.69 -14.48 -27.39
CA LEU A 173 35.85 -13.28 -27.51
C LEU A 173 36.68 -11.99 -27.53
N VAL A 174 37.71 -11.89 -26.70
CA VAL A 174 38.63 -10.74 -26.70
C VAL A 174 39.44 -10.67 -28.00
N CYS A 175 39.91 -11.81 -28.51
CA CYS A 175 40.58 -11.88 -29.80
C CYS A 175 39.64 -11.51 -30.95
N LEU A 176 38.38 -11.92 -30.89
CA LEU A 176 37.36 -11.52 -31.85
C LEU A 176 37.19 -10.00 -31.87
N MET A 177 37.04 -9.36 -30.70
CA MET A 177 36.99 -7.89 -30.61
C MET A 177 38.27 -7.23 -31.13
N THR A 178 39.43 -7.86 -30.97
CA THR A 178 40.72 -7.36 -31.48
C THR A 178 40.77 -7.37 -33.01
N ILE A 179 40.25 -8.43 -33.66
CA ILE A 179 40.18 -8.54 -35.13
C ILE A 179 39.21 -7.52 -35.73
N PHE A 180 38.12 -7.21 -35.04
CA PHE A 180 37.20 -6.15 -35.47
C PHE A 180 37.67 -4.74 -35.09
N TYR A 181 38.86 -4.60 -34.49
CA TYR A 181 39.40 -3.32 -34.03
C TYR A 181 38.47 -2.59 -33.03
N VAL A 182 37.87 -3.35 -32.10
CA VAL A 182 36.95 -2.84 -31.06
C VAL A 182 37.31 -3.29 -29.65
N HIS A 183 38.57 -3.65 -29.44
CA HIS A 183 39.09 -3.94 -28.10
C HIS A 183 39.23 -2.65 -27.26
N ASP A 184 39.36 -2.77 -25.94
CA ASP A 184 39.39 -1.61 -25.03
C ASP A 184 40.55 -0.64 -25.26
N GLU A 185 41.65 -1.09 -25.86
CA GLU A 185 42.83 -0.27 -26.19
C GLU A 185 42.78 0.35 -27.59
N ALA A 186 41.67 0.21 -28.32
CA ALA A 186 41.58 0.66 -29.71
C ALA A 186 41.32 2.16 -29.76
N GLU A 187 41.91 2.83 -30.75
CA GLU A 187 41.66 4.24 -30.99
C GLU A 187 40.34 4.40 -31.78
N PHE A 188 39.27 4.77 -31.07
CA PHE A 188 37.93 4.88 -31.64
C PHE A 188 37.75 6.05 -32.62
N THR A 189 38.69 7.01 -32.63
CA THR A 189 38.73 8.19 -33.50
C THR A 189 39.22 7.89 -34.91
N ASP A 190 39.87 6.76 -35.16
CA ASP A 190 40.34 6.37 -36.49
C ASP A 190 39.20 5.75 -37.31
N VAL A 191 38.43 6.63 -37.95
CA VAL A 191 37.27 6.27 -38.76
C VAL A 191 37.66 5.52 -40.04
N VAL A 192 38.85 5.79 -40.60
CA VAL A 192 39.29 5.22 -41.88
C VAL A 192 39.65 3.75 -41.69
N LEU A 193 40.48 3.44 -40.71
CA LEU A 193 40.86 2.07 -40.40
C LEU A 193 39.64 1.23 -40.00
N ARG A 194 38.74 1.76 -39.17
CA ARG A 194 37.49 1.07 -38.78
C ARG A 194 36.60 0.72 -39.96
N ASN A 195 36.45 1.65 -40.92
CA ASN A 195 35.72 1.37 -42.15
C ASN A 195 36.37 0.26 -42.97
N GLN A 196 37.69 0.30 -43.12
CA GLN A 196 38.43 -0.70 -43.87
C GLN A 196 38.33 -2.10 -43.23
N VAL A 197 38.38 -2.17 -41.90
CA VAL A 197 38.13 -3.40 -41.13
C VAL A 197 36.72 -3.92 -41.39
N ALA A 198 35.71 -3.04 -41.36
CA ALA A 198 34.32 -3.43 -41.64
C ALA A 198 34.14 -3.95 -43.08
N ASP A 199 34.72 -3.30 -44.08
CA ASP A 199 34.62 -3.71 -45.50
C ASP A 199 35.33 -5.04 -45.79
N THR A 200 36.35 -5.40 -45.02
CA THR A 200 37.03 -6.68 -45.19
C THR A 200 36.32 -7.84 -44.49
N ILE A 201 35.68 -7.60 -43.34
CA ILE A 201 35.19 -8.67 -42.46
C ILE A 201 33.66 -8.86 -42.51
N PHE A 202 32.87 -7.92 -43.05
CA PHE A 202 31.39 -7.99 -43.00
C PHE A 202 30.79 -9.30 -43.52
N ILE A 203 31.46 -10.00 -44.44
CA ILE A 203 31.00 -11.29 -45.01
C ILE A 203 30.87 -12.38 -43.93
N PHE A 204 31.71 -12.32 -42.88
CA PHE A 204 31.70 -13.30 -41.79
C PHE A 204 30.69 -12.96 -40.68
N LEU A 205 30.07 -11.78 -40.75
CA LEU A 205 29.17 -11.27 -39.70
C LEU A 205 28.02 -12.23 -39.34
N PRO A 206 27.29 -12.87 -40.28
CA PRO A 206 26.11 -13.65 -39.94
C PRO A 206 26.39 -14.77 -38.92
N LYS A 207 27.43 -15.58 -39.17
CA LYS A 207 27.79 -16.69 -38.28
C LYS A 207 28.32 -16.19 -36.93
N ILE A 208 29.05 -15.07 -36.93
CA ILE A 208 29.58 -14.44 -35.71
C ILE A 208 28.42 -13.97 -34.83
N VAL A 209 27.45 -13.25 -35.40
CA VAL A 209 26.26 -12.76 -34.68
C VAL A 209 25.47 -13.93 -34.10
N THR A 210 25.26 -15.02 -34.85
CA THR A 210 24.55 -16.21 -34.34
C THR A 210 25.25 -16.82 -33.12
N VAL A 211 26.58 -16.97 -33.18
CA VAL A 211 27.34 -17.57 -32.07
C VAL A 211 27.39 -16.64 -30.86
N LEU A 212 27.56 -15.33 -31.06
CA LEU A 212 27.51 -14.35 -29.98
C LEU A 212 26.13 -14.28 -29.32
N LEU A 213 25.06 -14.30 -30.11
CA LEU A 213 23.67 -14.34 -29.62
C LEU A 213 23.44 -15.58 -28.76
N LYS A 214 23.78 -16.77 -29.27
CA LYS A 214 23.67 -18.03 -28.52
C LYS A 214 24.46 -17.99 -27.20
N THR A 215 25.64 -17.38 -27.21
CA THR A 215 26.49 -17.24 -26.02
C THR A 215 25.92 -16.24 -25.02
N SER A 216 25.32 -15.15 -25.50
CA SER A 216 24.68 -14.12 -24.65
C SER A 216 23.42 -14.64 -23.95
N LEU A 217 22.64 -15.50 -24.62
CA LEU A 217 21.39 -16.08 -24.12
C LEU A 217 21.57 -17.46 -23.46
N ALA A 218 22.80 -17.90 -23.27
CA ALA A 218 23.08 -19.22 -22.71
C ALA A 218 22.66 -19.33 -21.23
N ASP A 219 22.56 -20.55 -20.69
CA ASP A 219 22.18 -20.76 -19.28
C ASP A 219 23.10 -20.03 -18.29
N GLU A 220 22.53 -19.58 -17.16
CA GLU A 220 23.25 -18.85 -16.09
C GLU A 220 24.48 -19.60 -15.56
N LYS A 221 24.48 -20.93 -15.64
CA LYS A 221 25.59 -21.81 -15.24
C LYS A 221 26.92 -21.51 -15.96
N LEU A 222 26.88 -20.84 -17.11
CA LEU A 222 28.08 -20.51 -17.90
C LEU A 222 28.87 -19.32 -17.34
N GLY A 223 28.29 -18.57 -16.39
CA GLY A 223 28.95 -17.49 -15.65
C GLY A 223 28.74 -16.11 -16.28
N GLU A 224 28.51 -15.12 -15.42
CA GLU A 224 28.10 -13.76 -15.78
C GLU A 224 29.14 -13.02 -16.65
N THR A 225 30.43 -13.25 -16.40
CA THR A 225 31.53 -12.59 -17.13
C THR A 225 31.56 -12.99 -18.61
N LEU A 226 31.20 -14.23 -18.92
CA LEU A 226 31.20 -14.75 -20.28
C LEU A 226 30.05 -14.14 -21.09
N LYS A 227 28.84 -14.08 -20.51
CA LYS A 227 27.68 -13.40 -21.11
C LYS A 227 27.97 -11.92 -21.35
N ALA A 228 28.45 -11.21 -20.33
CA ALA A 228 28.78 -9.79 -20.42
C ALA A 228 29.82 -9.51 -21.52
N THR A 229 30.85 -10.36 -21.64
CA THR A 229 31.88 -10.21 -22.69
C THR A 229 31.31 -10.52 -24.09
N ALA A 230 30.39 -11.48 -24.21
CA ALA A 230 29.73 -11.80 -25.48
C ALA A 230 28.80 -10.66 -25.93
N ILE A 231 28.05 -10.04 -25.02
CA ILE A 231 27.19 -8.87 -25.28
C ILE A 231 28.03 -7.67 -25.70
N LYS A 232 29.12 -7.41 -24.95
CA LYS A 232 30.09 -6.36 -25.28
C LYS A 232 30.67 -6.54 -26.69
N ALA A 233 31.06 -7.77 -27.05
CA ALA A 233 31.55 -8.09 -28.38
C ALA A 233 30.46 -7.90 -29.44
N LEU A 234 29.25 -8.39 -29.20
CA LEU A 234 28.12 -8.27 -30.12
C LEU A 234 27.81 -6.80 -30.46
N GLY A 235 27.65 -5.96 -29.43
CA GLY A 235 27.33 -4.54 -29.62
C GLY A 235 28.41 -3.77 -30.35
N ARG A 236 29.67 -3.98 -29.96
CA ARG A 236 30.83 -3.32 -30.56
C ARG A 236 31.09 -3.72 -32.01
N ILE A 237 30.97 -5.00 -32.32
CA ILE A 237 31.14 -5.53 -33.69
C ILE A 237 30.04 -5.00 -34.59
N LEU A 238 28.78 -5.03 -34.13
CA LEU A 238 27.67 -4.45 -34.88
C LEU A 238 27.85 -2.94 -35.09
N CYS A 239 28.34 -2.22 -34.07
CA CYS A 239 28.62 -0.80 -34.18
C CYS A 239 29.62 -0.47 -35.31
N VAL A 240 30.76 -1.15 -35.37
CA VAL A 240 31.78 -0.89 -36.41
C VAL A 240 31.28 -1.24 -37.81
N VAL A 241 30.48 -2.31 -37.97
CA VAL A 241 30.00 -2.71 -39.29
C VAL A 241 28.92 -1.77 -39.83
N PHE A 242 28.05 -1.27 -38.94
CA PHE A 242 26.89 -0.43 -39.29
C PHE A 242 27.11 1.08 -39.01
N ASP A 243 28.35 1.49 -38.71
CA ASP A 243 28.72 2.89 -38.46
C ASP A 243 28.39 3.82 -39.65
N HIS A 244 28.13 5.09 -39.38
CA HIS A 244 27.67 6.11 -40.36
C HIS A 244 28.75 6.59 -41.34
N SER A 245 29.98 6.10 -41.20
CA SER A 245 31.20 6.68 -41.75
C SER A 245 31.42 6.52 -43.27
N SER A 246 30.36 6.34 -44.08
CA SER A 246 30.47 6.32 -45.54
C SER A 246 30.16 7.70 -46.16
N ASP A 247 31.21 8.52 -46.34
CA ASP A 247 31.20 9.82 -47.04
C ASP A 247 30.56 9.79 -48.45
N VAL A 248 30.33 8.60 -49.03
CA VAL A 248 29.70 8.44 -50.35
C VAL A 248 28.18 8.68 -50.32
N ILE A 249 27.54 8.74 -49.14
CA ILE A 249 26.08 8.92 -49.00
C ILE A 249 25.70 10.35 -48.54
N ILE A 250 26.68 11.18 -48.18
CA ILE A 250 26.45 12.53 -47.63
C ILE A 250 25.86 13.52 -48.66
N LYS A 251 25.83 13.19 -49.96
CA LYS A 251 25.13 14.03 -50.97
C LYS A 251 23.64 13.77 -51.15
N HIS A 252 23.08 12.73 -50.53
CA HIS A 252 21.62 12.50 -50.49
C HIS A 252 21.03 12.78 -49.10
N SER A 253 21.77 13.50 -48.27
CA SER A 253 21.33 13.92 -46.94
C SER A 253 20.05 14.77 -47.05
N TYR A 254 18.97 14.25 -46.48
CA TYR A 254 17.71 14.94 -46.16
C TYR A 254 16.72 15.16 -47.30
N ASP A 255 16.19 14.08 -47.88
CA ASP A 255 14.85 14.14 -48.46
C ASP A 255 13.83 13.44 -47.54
N LYS A 256 13.00 14.25 -46.86
CA LYS A 256 11.88 13.83 -45.98
C LYS A 256 10.92 12.87 -46.70
N ASN A 257 10.90 12.88 -48.04
CA ASN A 257 10.05 12.04 -48.86
C ASN A 257 10.60 10.61 -49.08
N GLU A 258 11.92 10.42 -49.20
CA GLU A 258 12.50 9.07 -49.32
C GLU A 258 12.37 8.29 -48.00
N PHE A 259 12.49 8.97 -46.86
CA PHE A 259 12.28 8.40 -45.54
C PHE A 259 10.81 8.04 -45.29
N LYS A 260 9.86 8.92 -45.66
CA LYS A 260 8.41 8.60 -45.63
C LYS A 260 8.05 7.41 -46.52
N ASN A 261 8.68 7.27 -47.69
CA ASN A 261 8.48 6.13 -48.58
C ASN A 261 9.03 4.82 -47.98
N LEU A 262 10.12 4.89 -47.21
CA LEU A 262 10.68 3.77 -46.43
C LEU A 262 9.78 3.35 -45.27
N LEU A 263 9.16 4.32 -44.59
CA LEU A 263 8.20 4.10 -43.50
C LEU A 263 6.89 3.45 -44.00
N ASN A 264 6.40 3.90 -45.17
CA ASN A 264 5.24 3.28 -45.82
C ASN A 264 5.51 1.83 -46.29
N ALA A 265 6.77 1.45 -46.48
CA ALA A 265 7.13 0.06 -46.76
C ALA A 265 7.14 -0.83 -45.49
N MET A 266 7.33 -0.26 -44.30
CA MET A 266 7.28 -0.98 -43.02
C MET A 266 5.86 -1.42 -42.63
N SER A 267 4.82 -0.67 -43.02
CA SER A 267 3.43 -1.02 -42.73
C SER A 267 2.89 -2.20 -43.56
N GLN A 268 3.62 -2.63 -44.59
CA GLN A 268 3.24 -3.78 -45.44
C GLN A 268 3.85 -5.12 -45.00
N HIS A 269 4.82 -5.15 -44.08
CA HIS A 269 5.45 -6.39 -43.62
C HIS A 269 4.93 -6.81 -42.23
N LYS A 270 3.64 -7.16 -42.17
CA LYS A 270 3.09 -8.00 -41.09
C LYS A 270 2.86 -9.40 -41.66
N ASN A 271 3.46 -10.39 -41.00
CA ASN A 271 3.42 -11.84 -41.28
C ASN A 271 4.46 -12.36 -42.27
N ASP A 272 5.66 -12.63 -41.75
CA ASP A 272 6.44 -13.82 -42.12
C ASP A 272 7.21 -14.26 -40.88
N SER A 273 6.48 -14.86 -39.95
CA SER A 273 7.00 -15.41 -38.71
C SER A 273 7.41 -16.87 -38.90
N THR A 274 8.31 -17.19 -39.83
CA THR A 274 8.99 -18.51 -39.93
C THR A 274 10.16 -18.47 -40.92
N GLU A 275 11.24 -17.72 -40.66
CA GLU A 275 12.50 -17.90 -41.42
C GLU A 275 13.75 -17.64 -40.55
N PHE A 276 13.86 -18.30 -39.40
CA PHE A 276 15.16 -18.44 -38.70
C PHE A 276 15.76 -19.85 -38.79
N ASP A 277 15.16 -20.73 -39.59
CA ASP A 277 15.68 -22.09 -39.85
C ASP A 277 16.69 -22.17 -41.02
N ILE A 278 16.97 -21.07 -41.70
CA ILE A 278 17.90 -21.09 -42.86
C ILE A 278 19.38 -21.08 -42.43
N TYR A 279 19.69 -20.72 -41.18
CA TYR A 279 21.08 -20.70 -40.69
C TYR A 279 21.44 -21.87 -39.74
N ALA A 280 20.49 -22.74 -39.42
CA ALA A 280 20.64 -23.77 -38.39
C ALA A 280 20.54 -25.22 -38.86
N THR A 281 20.25 -25.49 -40.14
CA THR A 281 20.25 -26.87 -40.65
C THR A 281 21.06 -27.00 -41.93
N THR A 282 21.95 -28.00 -41.94
CA THR A 282 22.56 -28.65 -43.10
C THR A 282 21.48 -29.20 -44.04
N SER A 283 20.74 -28.30 -44.70
CA SER A 283 19.90 -28.64 -45.84
C SER A 283 20.64 -28.25 -47.11
N LYS A 284 20.58 -29.17 -48.07
CA LYS A 284 21.33 -29.25 -49.33
C LYS A 284 21.05 -28.07 -50.28
N ASN A 285 21.44 -26.86 -49.91
CA ASN A 285 21.58 -25.77 -50.85
C ASN A 285 22.93 -25.94 -51.55
N SER A 286 22.90 -26.07 -52.88
CA SER A 286 24.05 -26.34 -53.73
C SER A 286 25.21 -25.39 -53.36
N THR A 287 26.37 -25.95 -53.06
CA THR A 287 27.63 -25.23 -52.79
C THR A 287 27.89 -24.11 -53.80
N GLU A 288 27.44 -24.28 -55.05
CA GLU A 288 27.49 -23.28 -56.13
C GLU A 288 26.62 -22.03 -55.89
N GLN A 289 25.47 -22.13 -55.22
CA GLN A 289 24.62 -20.98 -54.89
C GLN A 289 25.20 -20.15 -53.74
N ILE A 290 25.84 -20.81 -52.77
CA ILE A 290 26.53 -20.14 -51.67
C ILE A 290 27.79 -19.45 -52.19
N GLU A 291 28.55 -20.10 -53.06
CA GLU A 291 29.78 -19.57 -53.64
C GLU A 291 29.51 -18.42 -54.63
N SER A 292 28.45 -18.50 -55.44
CA SER A 292 28.02 -17.40 -56.33
C SER A 292 27.43 -16.21 -55.56
N ARG A 293 26.73 -16.44 -54.44
CA ARG A 293 26.24 -15.39 -53.54
C ARG A 293 27.40 -14.71 -52.77
N LEU A 294 28.40 -15.49 -52.33
CA LEU A 294 29.65 -14.97 -51.75
C LEU A 294 30.44 -14.12 -52.74
N LYS A 295 30.61 -14.58 -53.99
CA LYS A 295 31.28 -13.80 -55.05
C LYS A 295 30.52 -12.52 -55.39
N ARG A 296 29.17 -12.54 -55.41
CA ARG A 296 28.33 -11.34 -55.57
C ARG A 296 28.46 -10.36 -54.39
N MET A 297 28.47 -10.84 -53.15
CA MET A 297 28.65 -10.00 -51.96
C MET A 297 30.05 -9.40 -51.90
N GLN A 298 31.09 -10.15 -52.28
CA GLN A 298 32.46 -9.64 -52.41
C GLN A 298 32.58 -8.54 -53.48
N SER A 299 31.80 -8.63 -54.57
CA SER A 299 31.84 -7.63 -55.65
C SER A 299 31.03 -6.35 -55.39
N SER A 300 30.03 -6.40 -54.49
CA SER A 300 29.09 -5.29 -54.24
C SER A 300 29.35 -4.52 -52.95
N GLY A 301 30.18 -5.06 -52.04
CA GLY A 301 30.56 -4.41 -50.77
C GLY A 301 29.38 -4.15 -49.82
N ARG A 302 29.59 -3.29 -48.81
CA ARG A 302 28.55 -2.79 -47.90
C ARG A 302 27.61 -1.79 -48.61
N SER A 303 26.80 -2.29 -49.54
CA SER A 303 25.82 -1.48 -50.29
C SER A 303 24.58 -1.13 -49.45
N LYS A 304 23.84 -0.06 -49.82
CA LYS A 304 22.56 0.30 -49.18
C LYS A 304 21.54 -0.86 -49.15
N HIS A 305 21.51 -1.68 -50.21
CA HIS A 305 20.65 -2.87 -50.27
C HIS A 305 21.09 -3.91 -49.21
N TRP A 306 22.39 -4.13 -49.06
CA TRP A 306 22.94 -5.06 -48.07
C TRP A 306 22.60 -4.62 -46.64
N PHE A 307 22.72 -3.32 -46.33
CA PHE A 307 22.33 -2.78 -45.02
C PHE A 307 20.85 -3.03 -44.73
N LYS A 308 19.95 -2.81 -45.70
CA LYS A 308 18.51 -3.05 -45.53
C LYS A 308 18.18 -4.53 -45.32
N GLU A 309 18.72 -5.44 -46.13
CA GLU A 309 18.48 -6.89 -46.00
C GLU A 309 19.08 -7.48 -44.71
N THR A 310 20.24 -6.98 -44.28
CA THR A 310 20.88 -7.46 -43.05
C THR A 310 20.19 -6.90 -41.81
N SER A 311 19.73 -5.65 -41.85
CA SER A 311 18.97 -5.02 -40.78
C SER A 311 17.66 -5.76 -40.48
N THR A 312 16.90 -6.19 -41.50
CA THR A 312 15.68 -6.99 -41.27
C THR A 312 15.99 -8.33 -40.59
N LYS A 313 17.08 -8.99 -40.95
CA LYS A 313 17.54 -10.23 -40.31
C LYS A 313 17.99 -10.02 -38.85
N LEU A 314 18.56 -8.86 -38.54
CA LEU A 314 18.98 -8.51 -37.17
C LEU A 314 17.81 -8.23 -36.22
N ARG A 315 16.58 -8.03 -36.72
CA ARG A 315 15.41 -7.78 -35.88
C ARG A 315 15.20 -8.86 -34.81
N ILE A 316 15.33 -10.12 -35.20
CA ILE A 316 15.19 -11.27 -34.29
C ILE A 316 16.24 -11.24 -33.18
N VAL A 317 17.46 -10.78 -33.48
CA VAL A 317 18.54 -10.64 -32.50
C VAL A 317 18.10 -9.69 -31.40
N TYR A 318 17.64 -8.48 -31.75
CA TYR A 318 17.22 -7.48 -30.77
C TYR A 318 15.97 -7.88 -29.99
N THR A 319 15.01 -8.56 -30.65
CA THR A 319 13.84 -9.12 -29.97
C THR A 319 14.24 -10.18 -28.95
N GLN A 320 15.15 -11.10 -29.29
CA GLN A 320 15.60 -12.15 -28.37
C GLN A 320 16.47 -11.61 -27.24
N THR A 321 17.29 -10.57 -27.48
CA THR A 321 18.13 -9.97 -26.43
C THR A 321 17.36 -9.09 -25.46
N SER A 322 16.13 -8.69 -25.77
CA SER A 322 15.29 -7.85 -24.89
C SER A 322 15.13 -8.40 -23.47
N ILE A 323 15.15 -9.73 -23.30
CA ILE A 323 15.07 -10.39 -21.99
C ILE A 323 16.25 -10.05 -21.07
N LEU A 324 17.39 -9.63 -21.63
CA LEU A 324 18.59 -9.27 -20.87
C LEU A 324 18.40 -8.01 -20.03
N ARG A 325 17.42 -7.16 -20.34
CA ARG A 325 17.08 -5.97 -19.55
C ARG A 325 16.64 -6.30 -18.12
N SER A 326 16.11 -7.50 -17.89
CA SER A 326 15.60 -7.95 -16.59
C SER A 326 16.49 -9.04 -15.96
N HIS A 327 17.73 -9.20 -16.42
CA HIS A 327 18.66 -10.21 -15.92
C HIS A 327 19.15 -9.86 -14.51
N ASP A 328 19.30 -10.85 -13.63
CA ASP A 328 19.65 -10.63 -12.21
C ASP A 328 21.03 -9.95 -12.03
N SER A 329 22.02 -10.34 -12.82
CA SER A 329 23.35 -9.73 -12.79
C SER A 329 23.38 -8.32 -13.38
N VAL A 330 23.72 -7.34 -12.52
CA VAL A 330 23.96 -5.93 -12.90
C VAL A 330 25.00 -5.80 -14.01
N ARG A 331 26.03 -6.66 -14.01
CA ARG A 331 27.10 -6.62 -15.02
C ARG A 331 26.58 -6.95 -16.42
N VAL A 332 25.65 -7.89 -16.53
CA VAL A 332 25.01 -8.26 -17.80
C VAL A 332 24.09 -7.12 -18.27
N ARG A 333 23.26 -6.57 -17.38
CA ARG A 333 22.39 -5.43 -17.69
C ARG A 333 23.19 -4.22 -18.16
N ASN A 334 24.30 -3.89 -17.49
CA ASN A 334 25.14 -2.75 -17.86
C ASN A 334 25.77 -2.89 -19.25
N GLU A 335 26.30 -4.06 -19.62
CA GLU A 335 26.85 -4.27 -20.97
C GLU A 335 25.74 -4.30 -22.03
N TYR A 336 24.54 -4.78 -21.70
CA TYR A 336 23.38 -4.70 -22.60
C TYR A 336 22.91 -3.26 -22.82
N ALA A 337 22.79 -2.46 -21.76
CA ALA A 337 22.48 -1.02 -21.84
C ALA A 337 23.50 -0.29 -22.72
N ARG A 338 24.80 -0.51 -22.46
CA ARG A 338 25.88 0.09 -23.26
C ARG A 338 25.80 -0.30 -24.73
N MET A 339 25.49 -1.57 -25.02
CA MET A 339 25.26 -2.02 -26.39
C MET A 339 24.12 -1.23 -27.05
N CYS A 340 22.96 -1.14 -26.41
CA CYS A 340 21.81 -0.41 -26.96
C CYS A 340 22.12 1.08 -27.17
N CYS A 341 22.73 1.76 -26.19
CA CYS A 341 23.14 3.16 -26.30
C CYS A 341 24.12 3.39 -27.47
N THR A 342 25.19 2.59 -27.54
CA THR A 342 26.23 2.74 -28.57
C THR A 342 25.65 2.55 -29.98
N LEU A 343 24.74 1.56 -30.16
CA LEU A 343 24.11 1.29 -31.45
C LEU A 343 23.13 2.39 -31.87
N ILE A 344 22.42 3.01 -30.92
CA ILE A 344 21.53 4.12 -31.23
C ILE A 344 22.34 5.35 -31.66
N GLU A 345 23.38 5.70 -30.91
CA GLU A 345 24.27 6.85 -31.18
C GLU A 345 25.00 6.70 -32.54
N HIS A 346 25.55 5.52 -32.82
CA HIS A 346 26.47 5.33 -33.96
C HIS A 346 25.87 4.56 -35.14
N CYS A 347 24.68 3.96 -35.05
CA CYS A 347 24.12 3.14 -36.12
C CYS A 347 22.65 3.41 -36.47
N GLY A 348 22.04 4.47 -35.92
CA GLY A 348 20.62 4.78 -36.09
C GLY A 348 20.10 4.78 -37.54
N GLN A 349 20.86 5.30 -38.51
CA GLN A 349 20.40 5.34 -39.92
C GLN A 349 20.42 3.95 -40.59
N ASN A 350 21.54 3.23 -40.45
CA ASN A 350 21.74 1.92 -41.09
C ASN A 350 20.90 0.81 -40.41
N LEU A 351 20.54 1.01 -39.14
CA LEU A 351 19.66 0.11 -38.36
C LEU A 351 18.26 0.70 -38.12
N SER A 352 17.80 1.62 -38.96
CA SER A 352 16.50 2.30 -38.82
C SER A 352 15.31 1.36 -38.59
N GLY A 353 15.28 0.19 -39.22
CA GLY A 353 14.23 -0.83 -39.01
C GLY A 353 14.20 -1.48 -37.61
N ASN A 354 15.26 -1.33 -36.82
CA ASN A 354 15.39 -1.87 -35.45
C ASN A 354 15.50 -0.78 -34.39
N PHE A 355 15.54 0.50 -34.83
CA PHE A 355 15.76 1.64 -33.96
C PHE A 355 14.73 1.70 -32.83
N LEU A 356 13.45 1.49 -33.13
CA LEU A 356 12.36 1.49 -32.15
C LEU A 356 12.55 0.44 -31.05
N ILE A 357 12.98 -0.77 -31.40
CA ILE A 357 13.22 -1.85 -30.42
C ILE A 357 14.39 -1.48 -29.51
N LEU A 358 15.46 -0.91 -30.07
CA LEU A 358 16.61 -0.46 -29.28
C LEU A 358 16.22 0.69 -28.35
N LEU A 359 15.47 1.66 -28.87
CA LEU A 359 14.99 2.82 -28.12
C LEU A 359 14.05 2.40 -26.98
N GLU A 360 13.14 1.46 -27.21
CA GLU A 360 12.27 0.88 -26.17
C GLU A 360 13.08 0.33 -25.00
N ASN A 361 14.16 -0.41 -25.29
CA ASN A 361 15.05 -0.95 -24.26
C ASN A 361 15.79 0.16 -23.51
N VAL A 362 16.33 1.17 -24.19
CA VAL A 362 17.02 2.30 -23.53
C VAL A 362 16.07 3.10 -22.65
N VAL A 363 14.84 3.37 -23.12
CA VAL A 363 13.80 4.06 -22.33
C VAL A 363 13.44 3.25 -21.09
N ALA A 364 13.23 1.94 -21.22
CA ALA A 364 12.94 1.09 -20.07
C ALA A 364 14.11 1.02 -19.06
N MET A 365 15.34 0.90 -19.54
CA MET A 365 16.54 0.80 -18.69
C MET A 365 16.96 2.13 -18.05
N SER A 366 16.39 3.26 -18.48
CA SER A 366 16.55 4.54 -17.78
C SER A 366 15.95 4.52 -16.36
N GLU A 367 15.07 3.57 -16.06
CA GLU A 367 14.48 3.33 -14.73
C GLU A 367 15.01 2.04 -14.07
N ASP A 368 16.21 1.56 -14.45
CA ASP A 368 16.86 0.42 -13.78
C ASP A 368 17.14 0.70 -12.30
N GLU A 369 17.20 -0.36 -11.49
CA GLU A 369 17.55 -0.29 -10.06
C GLU A 369 18.98 0.21 -9.85
N ASP A 370 19.91 -0.07 -10.77
CA ASP A 370 21.28 0.44 -10.70
C ASP A 370 21.38 1.85 -11.30
N ARG A 371 21.89 2.77 -10.47
CA ARG A 371 22.02 4.19 -10.82
C ARG A 371 22.94 4.43 -12.02
N ASN A 372 24.01 3.65 -12.21
CA ASN A 372 24.92 3.87 -13.33
C ASN A 372 24.26 3.53 -14.66
N ILE A 373 23.42 2.48 -14.68
CA ILE A 373 22.66 2.06 -15.87
C ILE A 373 21.60 3.11 -16.19
N SER A 374 20.84 3.54 -15.19
CA SER A 374 19.82 4.59 -15.32
C SER A 374 20.42 5.89 -15.87
N GLU A 375 21.54 6.35 -15.30
CA GLU A 375 22.22 7.58 -15.73
C GLU A 375 22.79 7.45 -17.15
N LEU A 376 23.37 6.30 -17.52
CA LEU A 376 23.88 6.06 -18.88
C LEU A 376 22.76 6.17 -19.92
N CYS A 377 21.63 5.49 -19.70
CA CYS A 377 20.51 5.52 -20.64
C CYS A 377 19.86 6.91 -20.70
N ALA A 378 19.70 7.59 -19.56
CA ALA A 378 19.15 8.95 -19.53
C ALA A 378 20.05 9.97 -20.25
N GLN A 379 21.37 9.83 -20.13
CA GLN A 379 22.32 10.68 -20.86
C GLN A 379 22.23 10.48 -22.37
N THR A 380 22.20 9.23 -22.85
CA THR A 380 22.01 8.94 -24.29
C THR A 380 20.68 9.49 -24.81
N LEU A 381 19.58 9.34 -24.07
CA LEU A 381 18.29 9.93 -24.47
C LEU A 381 18.35 11.47 -24.53
N SER A 382 19.04 12.10 -23.59
CA SER A 382 19.24 13.56 -23.58
C SER A 382 20.10 14.03 -24.76
N GLN A 383 21.11 13.25 -25.16
CA GLN A 383 21.93 13.56 -26.34
C GLN A 383 21.12 13.48 -27.63
N LEU A 384 20.29 12.43 -27.80
CA LEU A 384 19.39 12.30 -28.95
C LEU A 384 18.40 13.47 -29.07
N GLN A 385 18.05 14.09 -27.93
CA GLN A 385 17.22 15.29 -27.90
C GLN A 385 17.95 16.57 -28.30
N LEU A 386 19.25 16.65 -28.02
CA LEU A 386 20.08 17.81 -28.33
C LEU A 386 20.63 17.80 -29.76
N GLU A 387 20.84 16.63 -30.37
CA GLU A 387 21.36 16.48 -31.74
C GLU A 387 20.33 16.83 -32.84
N GLY A 388 19.09 17.18 -32.47
CA GLY A 388 18.08 17.67 -33.39
C GLY A 388 18.41 19.08 -33.91
N SER A 389 18.60 19.20 -35.23
CA SER A 389 18.57 20.51 -35.90
C SER A 389 17.23 21.22 -35.61
N ALA A 390 17.25 22.56 -35.64
CA ALA A 390 16.29 23.51 -35.07
C ALA A 390 14.77 23.31 -35.25
N ASN A 391 14.23 22.21 -35.79
CA ASN A 391 12.79 21.98 -35.91
C ASN A 391 12.25 20.56 -35.59
N GLU A 392 13.03 19.50 -35.35
CA GLU A 392 12.48 18.19 -34.91
C GLU A 392 13.62 17.24 -34.49
N CYS A 393 13.58 16.74 -33.24
CA CYS A 393 14.53 15.78 -32.69
C CYS A 393 14.14 14.33 -33.09
N ILE A 394 15.12 13.44 -33.28
CA ILE A 394 14.89 12.04 -33.70
C ILE A 394 14.00 11.29 -32.69
N PHE A 395 14.25 11.46 -31.39
CA PHE A 395 13.41 10.87 -30.35
C PHE A 395 11.98 11.41 -30.38
N ASP A 396 11.80 12.70 -30.67
CA ASP A 396 10.50 13.34 -30.78
C ASP A 396 9.70 12.88 -32.01
N GLU A 397 10.37 12.54 -33.12
CA GLU A 397 9.74 11.99 -34.33
C GLU A 397 9.11 10.61 -34.07
N TYR A 398 9.78 9.76 -33.29
CA TYR A 398 9.29 8.41 -32.96
C TYR A 398 8.37 8.37 -31.74
N ALA A 399 8.34 9.44 -30.93
CA ALA A 399 7.56 9.50 -29.71
C ALA A 399 6.07 9.20 -29.95
N ASP A 400 5.46 9.74 -31.03
CA ASP A 400 4.06 9.49 -31.39
C ASP A 400 3.81 7.98 -31.61
N THR A 401 4.66 7.34 -32.41
CA THR A 401 4.52 5.91 -32.76
C THR A 401 4.71 4.99 -31.57
N LEU A 402 5.71 5.27 -30.72
CA LEU A 402 5.97 4.51 -29.51
C LEU A 402 4.83 4.66 -28.50
N PHE A 403 4.36 5.90 -28.30
CA PHE A 403 3.29 6.17 -27.36
C PHE A 403 1.99 5.46 -27.77
N ASP A 404 1.60 5.56 -29.04
CA ASP A 404 0.42 4.89 -29.59
C ASP A 404 0.52 3.36 -29.49
N GLU A 405 1.66 2.76 -29.84
CA GLU A 405 1.85 1.31 -29.81
C GLU A 405 1.76 0.76 -28.38
N HIS A 406 2.41 1.42 -27.41
CA HIS A 406 2.41 0.99 -26.02
C HIS A 406 1.07 1.22 -25.33
N LEU A 407 0.42 2.35 -25.54
CA LEU A 407 -0.93 2.59 -24.99
C LEU A 407 -1.97 1.64 -25.57
N ALA A 408 -1.85 1.20 -26.83
CA ALA A 408 -2.79 0.25 -27.43
C ALA A 408 -2.69 -1.16 -26.82
N LYS A 409 -1.50 -1.60 -26.38
CA LYS A 409 -1.30 -2.93 -25.75
C LYS A 409 -1.49 -2.93 -24.23
N LEU A 410 -1.30 -1.78 -23.56
CA LEU A 410 -1.30 -1.69 -22.10
C LEU A 410 -2.59 -2.23 -21.43
N PRO A 411 -3.82 -1.91 -21.87
CA PRO A 411 -5.03 -2.46 -21.25
C PRO A 411 -5.09 -3.99 -21.28
N ARG A 412 -4.64 -4.60 -22.38
CA ARG A 412 -4.62 -6.07 -22.53
C ARG A 412 -3.62 -6.71 -21.57
N ILE A 413 -2.48 -6.07 -21.37
CA ILE A 413 -1.41 -6.55 -20.48
C ILE A 413 -1.83 -6.41 -19.01
N ILE A 414 -2.48 -5.29 -18.65
CA ILE A 414 -3.08 -5.09 -17.32
C ILE A 414 -4.12 -6.19 -17.05
N ASN A 415 -5.07 -6.41 -17.96
CA ASN A 415 -6.14 -7.40 -17.77
C ASN A 415 -5.65 -8.85 -17.68
N ARG A 416 -4.47 -9.15 -18.21
CA ARG A 416 -3.87 -10.50 -18.16
C ARG A 416 -3.31 -10.87 -16.78
N CYS A 417 -3.10 -9.88 -15.89
CA CYS A 417 -2.59 -10.08 -14.53
C CYS A 417 -1.22 -10.77 -14.46
N ALA A 418 -0.38 -10.58 -15.48
CA ALA A 418 0.98 -11.13 -15.52
C ALA A 418 1.99 -10.09 -15.00
N ASP A 419 2.41 -10.24 -13.74
CA ASP A 419 3.26 -9.26 -13.02
C ASP A 419 4.51 -8.82 -13.80
N ALA A 420 5.19 -9.74 -14.51
CA ALA A 420 6.42 -9.43 -15.25
C ALA A 420 6.14 -8.58 -16.51
N GLU A 421 5.05 -8.86 -17.24
CA GLU A 421 4.64 -8.10 -18.42
C GLU A 421 4.11 -6.72 -18.01
N GLN A 422 3.29 -6.65 -16.96
CA GLN A 422 2.79 -5.39 -16.39
C GLN A 422 3.93 -4.49 -15.91
N TYR A 423 4.89 -5.05 -15.18
CA TYR A 423 6.06 -4.32 -14.69
C TYR A 423 6.87 -3.71 -15.83
N ALA A 424 7.13 -4.50 -16.88
CA ALA A 424 7.91 -4.05 -18.03
C ALA A 424 7.25 -2.88 -18.78
N GLU A 425 5.94 -2.96 -19.02
CA GLU A 425 5.21 -1.89 -19.71
C GLU A 425 5.06 -0.63 -18.86
N LEU A 426 4.80 -0.77 -17.55
CA LEU A 426 4.70 0.37 -16.64
C LEU A 426 6.05 1.08 -16.46
N ILE A 427 7.17 0.34 -16.42
CA ILE A 427 8.51 0.91 -16.42
C ILE A 427 8.80 1.68 -17.70
N PHE A 428 8.45 1.09 -18.86
CA PHE A 428 8.62 1.78 -20.12
C PHE A 428 7.83 3.10 -20.13
N LEU A 429 6.55 3.07 -19.73
CA LEU A 429 5.71 4.27 -19.70
C LEU A 429 6.26 5.34 -18.74
N LYS A 430 6.74 4.93 -17.57
CA LYS A 430 7.42 5.82 -16.60
C LYS A 430 8.68 6.45 -17.21
N GLY A 431 9.57 5.64 -17.77
CA GLY A 431 10.81 6.11 -18.41
C GLY A 431 10.52 7.01 -19.61
N PHE A 432 9.50 6.70 -20.41
CA PHE A 432 9.09 7.51 -21.55
C PHE A 432 8.66 8.90 -21.08
N LEU A 433 7.72 8.99 -20.13
CA LEU A 433 7.22 10.27 -19.62
C LEU A 433 8.28 11.09 -18.87
N LYS A 434 9.26 10.45 -18.22
CA LYS A 434 10.31 11.16 -17.50
C LYS A 434 11.39 11.75 -18.41
N ASN A 435 11.74 11.05 -19.49
CA ASN A 435 12.83 11.46 -20.37
C ASN A 435 12.39 12.38 -21.50
N LEU A 436 11.11 12.44 -21.87
CA LEU A 436 10.64 13.42 -22.86
C LEU A 436 10.68 14.86 -22.32
N SER A 437 10.92 15.82 -23.21
CA SER A 437 10.81 17.24 -22.86
C SER A 437 9.37 17.61 -22.50
N ALA A 438 9.18 18.46 -21.48
CA ALA A 438 7.85 18.88 -21.03
C ALA A 438 6.99 19.50 -22.17
N SER A 439 7.62 20.22 -23.10
CA SER A 439 6.96 20.77 -24.30
C SER A 439 6.44 19.68 -25.23
N ARG A 440 7.20 18.60 -25.45
CA ARG A 440 6.77 17.49 -26.30
C ARG A 440 5.67 16.68 -25.64
N ILE A 441 5.78 16.39 -24.34
CA ILE A 441 4.71 15.72 -23.57
C ILE A 441 3.40 16.50 -23.67
N ASN A 442 3.46 17.82 -23.50
CA ASN A 442 2.29 18.69 -23.67
C ASN A 442 1.74 18.61 -25.10
N SER A 443 2.60 18.59 -26.14
CA SER A 443 2.12 18.43 -27.53
C SER A 443 1.46 17.08 -27.79
N LEU A 444 1.97 15.99 -27.18
CA LEU A 444 1.45 14.63 -27.33
C LEU A 444 0.09 14.46 -26.66
N LEU A 445 -0.06 15.03 -25.47
CA LEU A 445 -1.26 14.88 -24.63
C LEU A 445 -2.29 15.98 -24.86
N LEU A 446 -1.96 17.06 -25.59
CA LEU A 446 -2.96 17.99 -26.11
C LEU A 446 -3.88 17.30 -27.15
N VAL A 447 -3.41 16.22 -27.79
CA VAL A 447 -4.24 15.39 -28.67
C VAL A 447 -5.26 14.63 -27.80
N PRO A 448 -6.58 14.90 -27.94
CA PRO A 448 -7.59 14.36 -27.02
C PRO A 448 -7.58 12.83 -26.94
N LYS A 449 -7.43 12.17 -28.09
CA LYS A 449 -7.34 10.70 -28.19
C LYS A 449 -6.22 10.12 -27.32
N ASN A 450 -5.07 10.77 -27.28
CA ASN A 450 -3.88 10.27 -26.57
C ASN A 450 -4.05 10.45 -25.06
N LEU A 451 -4.58 11.59 -24.63
CA LEU A 451 -4.94 11.85 -23.23
C LEU A 451 -6.01 10.88 -22.72
N GLU A 452 -7.08 10.70 -23.50
CA GLU A 452 -8.18 9.79 -23.20
C GLU A 452 -7.67 8.35 -23.06
N MET A 453 -6.82 7.90 -23.99
CA MET A 453 -6.27 6.54 -23.97
C MET A 453 -5.32 6.34 -22.79
N LEU A 454 -4.46 7.33 -22.47
CA LEU A 454 -3.60 7.29 -21.28
C LEU A 454 -4.43 7.21 -20.00
N CYS A 455 -5.42 8.09 -19.83
CA CYS A 455 -6.26 8.11 -18.63
C CYS A 455 -7.05 6.81 -18.47
N ARG A 456 -7.62 6.26 -19.56
CA ARG A 456 -8.29 4.96 -19.53
C ARG A 456 -7.35 3.81 -19.16
N CYS A 457 -6.10 3.82 -19.63
CA CYS A 457 -5.12 2.82 -19.23
C CYS A 457 -4.78 2.91 -17.74
N LEU A 458 -4.64 4.12 -17.20
CA LEU A 458 -4.42 4.33 -15.77
C LEU A 458 -5.63 3.91 -14.94
N LEU A 459 -6.86 4.22 -15.39
CA LEU A 459 -8.09 3.77 -14.74
C LEU A 459 -8.18 2.24 -14.72
N ALA A 460 -7.88 1.58 -15.84
CA ALA A 460 -7.82 0.11 -15.90
C ALA A 460 -6.76 -0.49 -14.96
N ALA A 461 -5.63 0.19 -14.77
CA ALA A 461 -4.58 -0.24 -13.84
C ALA A 461 -5.03 -0.15 -12.38
N VAL A 462 -5.85 0.85 -12.05
CA VAL A 462 -6.31 1.18 -10.70
C VAL A 462 -7.71 0.59 -10.41
N ASP A 463 -8.29 -0.20 -11.33
CA ASP A 463 -9.62 -0.81 -11.17
C ASP A 463 -9.76 -1.56 -9.84
N MET A 464 -10.73 -1.15 -9.03
CA MET A 464 -10.85 -1.53 -7.62
C MET A 464 -11.66 -2.81 -7.43
N LYS A 465 -11.16 -3.70 -6.59
CA LYS A 465 -11.78 -5.00 -6.32
C LYS A 465 -12.90 -4.87 -5.28
N LEU A 466 -14.11 -5.29 -5.65
CA LEU A 466 -15.21 -5.48 -4.70
C LEU A 466 -15.02 -6.78 -3.92
N CYS A 467 -15.26 -6.74 -2.61
CA CYS A 467 -15.19 -7.89 -1.71
C CYS A 467 -16.43 -7.96 -0.81
N ARG A 468 -16.90 -9.17 -0.51
CA ARG A 468 -18.04 -9.38 0.41
C ARG A 468 -17.76 -8.92 1.83
N ASP A 469 -16.48 -8.84 2.21
CA ASP A 469 -16.05 -8.34 3.52
C ASP A 469 -16.46 -6.88 3.76
N PHE A 470 -16.76 -6.12 2.70
CA PHE A 470 -17.27 -4.74 2.81
C PHE A 470 -18.63 -4.66 3.52
N LEU A 471 -19.42 -5.73 3.60
CA LEU A 471 -20.73 -5.71 4.26
C LEU A 471 -20.70 -6.22 5.71
N MET A 472 -19.51 -6.38 6.31
CA MET A 472 -19.37 -6.82 7.69
C MET A 472 -19.80 -5.71 8.67
N GLU A 473 -20.82 -6.01 9.47
CA GLU A 473 -21.35 -5.12 10.51
C GLU A 473 -20.99 -5.62 11.91
N GLU A 474 -20.58 -4.69 12.77
CA GLU A 474 -20.51 -4.92 14.21
C GLU A 474 -21.63 -4.13 14.89
N TYR A 475 -22.52 -4.83 15.59
CA TYR A 475 -23.64 -4.21 16.32
C TYR A 475 -23.26 -3.77 17.73
N ALA A 476 -22.02 -4.03 18.17
CA ALA A 476 -21.51 -3.52 19.44
C ALA A 476 -21.07 -2.07 19.27
N VAL A 477 -21.40 -1.21 20.24
CA VAL A 477 -20.90 0.15 20.32
C VAL A 477 -19.38 0.09 20.43
N ARG A 478 -18.68 0.47 19.37
CA ARG A 478 -17.21 0.50 19.36
C ARG A 478 -16.73 1.60 20.29
N GLU A 479 -15.76 1.27 21.13
CA GLU A 479 -14.96 2.29 21.77
C GLU A 479 -14.05 2.89 20.71
N VAL A 480 -14.12 4.20 20.51
CA VAL A 480 -13.21 4.88 19.61
C VAL A 480 -11.84 4.89 20.26
N VAL A 481 -10.99 3.94 19.85
CA VAL A 481 -9.60 3.86 20.31
C VAL A 481 -8.77 4.86 19.51
N GLU A 482 -8.04 5.73 20.21
CA GLU A 482 -7.01 6.57 19.60
C GLU A 482 -5.97 5.67 18.93
N ALA A 483 -5.99 5.64 17.60
CA ALA A 483 -5.10 4.81 16.82
C ALA A 483 -4.01 5.65 16.17
N ASP A 484 -2.76 5.16 16.24
CA ASP A 484 -1.63 5.80 15.59
C ASP A 484 -1.85 5.97 14.09
N PHE A 485 -1.51 7.15 13.54
CA PHE A 485 -1.61 7.44 12.10
C PHE A 485 -0.94 6.36 11.23
N ALA A 486 0.17 5.76 11.68
CA ALA A 486 0.88 4.72 10.95
C ALA A 486 0.09 3.39 10.82
N VAL A 487 -0.78 3.09 11.78
CA VAL A 487 -1.67 1.92 11.75
C VAL A 487 -2.85 2.22 10.85
N CYS A 488 -3.47 3.40 10.99
CA CYS A 488 -4.60 3.83 10.16
C CYS A 488 -4.22 4.05 8.68
N ALA A 489 -2.97 4.39 8.38
CA ALA A 489 -2.48 4.56 7.01
C ALA A 489 -2.34 3.25 6.22
N LYS A 490 -2.59 2.09 6.84
CA LYS A 490 -2.72 0.80 6.15
C LYS A 490 -4.15 0.65 5.61
N LEU A 491 -4.39 1.22 4.45
CA LEU A 491 -5.70 1.30 3.80
C LEU A 491 -6.07 -0.05 3.16
N SER A 492 -6.74 -0.91 3.93
CA SER A 492 -7.10 -2.29 3.56
C SER A 492 -8.06 -2.40 2.37
N TRP A 493 -8.79 -1.32 2.07
CA TRP A 493 -9.73 -1.23 0.94
C TRP A 493 -9.10 -0.88 -0.41
N ARG A 494 -7.81 -0.46 -0.46
CA ARG A 494 -7.09 -0.23 -1.72
C ARG A 494 -6.61 -1.55 -2.33
N GLN A 495 -7.55 -2.33 -2.84
CA GLN A 495 -7.28 -3.60 -3.52
C GLN A 495 -7.62 -3.46 -5.00
N TYR A 496 -6.69 -3.84 -5.87
CA TYR A 496 -6.84 -3.69 -7.32
C TYR A 496 -7.20 -5.04 -7.96
N LYS A 497 -8.06 -5.04 -8.97
CA LYS A 497 -8.47 -6.26 -9.68
C LYS A 497 -7.31 -6.87 -10.48
N HIS A 498 -6.51 -6.01 -11.10
CA HIS A 498 -5.50 -6.42 -12.09
C HIS A 498 -4.06 -6.33 -11.60
N LEU A 499 -3.78 -5.51 -10.57
CA LEU A 499 -2.44 -5.31 -10.03
C LEU A 499 -2.32 -5.91 -8.62
N ASN A 500 -1.64 -7.06 -8.50
CA ASN A 500 -1.40 -7.69 -7.21
C ASN A 500 -0.07 -7.26 -6.57
N SER A 501 0.89 -6.83 -7.39
CA SER A 501 2.25 -6.54 -6.95
C SER A 501 2.41 -5.09 -6.47
N GLU A 502 2.92 -4.90 -5.25
CA GLU A 502 3.17 -3.57 -4.67
C GLU A 502 4.12 -2.72 -5.53
N ARG A 503 5.08 -3.35 -6.22
CA ARG A 503 6.00 -2.66 -7.14
C ARG A 503 5.28 -2.04 -8.34
N CYS A 504 4.28 -2.73 -8.91
CA CYS A 504 3.51 -2.22 -10.05
C CYS A 504 2.63 -1.04 -9.62
N ILE A 505 2.02 -1.13 -8.43
CA ILE A 505 1.23 -0.03 -7.85
C ILE A 505 2.12 1.21 -7.61
N LYS A 506 3.35 1.01 -7.12
CA LYS A 506 4.33 2.10 -6.99
C LYS A 506 4.67 2.76 -8.33
N LEU A 507 4.84 1.98 -9.40
CA LEU A 507 5.07 2.53 -10.74
C LEU A 507 3.90 3.37 -11.25
N VAL A 508 2.65 2.95 -11.04
CA VAL A 508 1.48 3.75 -11.42
C VAL A 508 1.45 5.06 -10.63
N LYS A 509 1.74 5.02 -9.32
CA LYS A 509 1.88 6.23 -8.49
C LYS A 509 2.98 7.16 -9.00
N ASP A 510 4.14 6.61 -9.37
CA ASP A 510 5.25 7.38 -9.93
C ASP A 510 4.87 8.03 -11.27
N ILE A 511 4.14 7.32 -12.13
CA ILE A 511 3.60 7.87 -13.39
C ILE A 511 2.65 9.03 -13.09
N CYS A 512 1.70 8.86 -12.17
CA CYS A 512 0.82 9.95 -11.74
C CYS A 512 1.60 11.13 -11.16
N ALA A 513 2.70 10.88 -10.43
CA ALA A 513 3.55 11.94 -9.91
C ALA A 513 4.29 12.72 -11.02
N ILE A 514 4.72 12.06 -12.09
CA ILE A 514 5.30 12.71 -13.28
C ILE A 514 4.25 13.60 -13.96
N LEU A 515 3.02 13.09 -14.14
CA LEU A 515 1.91 13.86 -14.70
C LEU A 515 1.57 15.08 -13.83
N GLY A 516 1.55 14.92 -12.51
CA GLY A 516 1.30 15.99 -11.54
C GLY A 516 2.39 17.06 -11.47
N ASN A 517 3.66 16.69 -11.69
CA ASN A 517 4.79 17.63 -11.70
C ASN A 517 4.92 18.42 -13.01
N THR A 518 4.28 17.97 -14.09
CA THR A 518 4.36 18.62 -15.40
C THR A 518 3.32 19.74 -15.50
N LYS A 519 3.80 20.98 -15.58
CA LYS A 519 2.93 22.18 -15.60
C LYS A 519 2.00 22.17 -16.82
N GLY A 520 0.71 22.41 -16.59
CA GLY A 520 -0.33 22.46 -17.62
C GLY A 520 -0.96 21.09 -17.87
N LEU A 521 -0.14 20.03 -17.93
CA LEU A 521 -0.62 18.66 -18.08
C LEU A 521 -1.43 18.20 -16.87
N ASN A 522 -0.96 18.51 -15.67
CA ASN A 522 -1.66 18.22 -14.43
C ASN A 522 -3.11 18.74 -14.45
N ARG A 523 -3.33 19.97 -14.96
CA ARG A 523 -4.65 20.57 -15.14
C ARG A 523 -5.48 19.86 -16.20
N MET A 524 -4.89 19.55 -17.37
CA MET A 524 -5.60 18.83 -18.44
C MET A 524 -6.10 17.44 -17.99
N VAL A 525 -5.25 16.69 -17.28
CA VAL A 525 -5.65 15.38 -16.71
C VAL A 525 -6.79 15.57 -15.72
N TYR A 526 -6.70 16.58 -14.84
CA TYR A 526 -7.77 16.89 -13.89
C TYR A 526 -9.08 17.27 -14.58
N ASP A 527 -9.06 18.18 -15.55
CA ASP A 527 -10.27 18.62 -16.25
C ASP A 527 -10.94 17.44 -17.01
N PHE A 528 -10.15 16.58 -17.66
CA PHE A 528 -10.66 15.37 -18.32
C PHE A 528 -11.26 14.37 -17.32
N LEU A 529 -10.60 14.13 -16.19
CA LEU A 529 -11.10 13.24 -15.14
C LEU A 529 -12.36 13.80 -14.46
N SER A 530 -12.44 15.11 -14.25
CA SER A 530 -13.63 15.79 -13.75
C SER A 530 -14.80 15.68 -14.73
N GLU A 531 -14.55 15.85 -16.05
CA GLU A 531 -15.58 15.65 -17.08
C GLU A 531 -16.15 14.22 -17.06
N LEU A 532 -15.29 13.20 -16.88
CA LEU A 532 -15.74 11.82 -16.71
C LEU A 532 -16.55 11.59 -15.43
N LEU A 533 -16.26 12.34 -14.38
CA LEU A 533 -16.97 12.29 -13.10
C LEU A 533 -18.36 12.92 -13.23
N ASP A 534 -18.47 14.03 -13.96
CA ASP A 534 -19.75 14.69 -14.31
C ASP A 534 -20.61 13.80 -15.23
N GLN A 535 -19.98 13.00 -16.09
CA GLN A 535 -20.64 12.01 -16.94
C GLN A 535 -21.06 10.72 -16.20
N ASN A 536 -20.90 10.66 -14.86
CA ASN A 536 -21.22 9.48 -14.05
C ASN A 536 -20.54 8.19 -14.56
N SER A 537 -19.24 8.25 -14.82
CA SER A 537 -18.48 7.05 -15.21
C SER A 537 -18.54 5.94 -14.16
N GLU A 538 -18.56 4.67 -14.60
CA GLU A 538 -18.45 3.48 -13.73
C GLU A 538 -17.14 3.47 -12.91
N ALA A 539 -16.11 4.16 -13.40
CA ALA A 539 -14.76 4.20 -12.81
C ALA A 539 -14.57 5.33 -11.77
N MET A 540 -15.64 5.78 -11.10
CA MET A 540 -15.58 6.94 -10.18
C MET A 540 -14.55 6.77 -9.06
N ASN A 541 -14.43 5.56 -8.51
CA ASN A 541 -13.49 5.24 -7.43
C ASN A 541 -12.04 5.39 -7.89
N GLU A 542 -11.76 4.91 -9.09
CA GLU A 542 -10.47 4.95 -9.76
C GLU A 542 -10.11 6.39 -10.14
N ILE A 543 -11.09 7.16 -10.62
CA ILE A 543 -10.93 8.59 -10.95
C ILE A 543 -10.46 9.36 -9.71
N LEU A 544 -11.18 9.23 -8.58
CA LEU A 544 -10.82 9.90 -7.33
C LEU A 544 -9.41 9.50 -6.86
N GLN A 545 -9.03 8.24 -7.02
CA GLN A 545 -7.70 7.73 -6.65
C GLN A 545 -6.58 8.31 -7.52
N ILE A 546 -6.80 8.41 -8.85
CA ILE A 546 -5.83 9.01 -9.78
C ILE A 546 -5.71 10.51 -9.56
N MET A 547 -6.85 11.23 -9.42
CA MET A 547 -6.84 12.66 -9.10
C MET A 547 -6.04 12.91 -7.82
N LEU A 548 -6.25 12.11 -6.76
CA LEU A 548 -5.46 12.22 -5.54
C LEU A 548 -3.95 12.08 -5.80
N TRP A 549 -3.51 11.06 -6.56
CA TRP A 549 -2.09 10.83 -6.82
C TRP A 549 -1.45 11.89 -7.71
N VAL A 550 -2.18 12.45 -8.67
CA VAL A 550 -1.72 13.56 -9.52
C VAL A 550 -1.65 14.87 -8.73
N GLY A 551 -2.58 15.10 -7.79
CA GLY A 551 -2.65 16.33 -7.00
C GLY A 551 -1.70 16.40 -5.80
N THR A 552 -1.45 15.30 -5.11
CA THR A 552 -0.72 15.27 -3.81
C THR A 552 0.79 15.06 -3.93
N VAL A 553 1.39 15.48 -5.05
CA VAL A 553 2.83 15.27 -5.31
C VAL A 553 3.70 16.13 -4.38
N CYS A 554 4.62 15.48 -3.65
CA CYS A 554 5.46 16.11 -2.65
C CYS A 554 6.72 16.80 -3.22
N ASP A 555 6.61 17.60 -4.29
CA ASP A 555 7.72 18.43 -4.77
C ASP A 555 7.58 19.89 -4.30
N LYS A 556 8.58 20.37 -3.55
CA LYS A 556 8.63 21.73 -2.96
C LYS A 556 8.54 22.84 -4.02
N ARG A 557 8.84 22.56 -5.29
CA ARG A 557 8.89 23.56 -6.38
C ARG A 557 7.53 23.91 -7.00
N ASN A 558 6.52 23.02 -6.91
CA ASN A 558 5.22 23.17 -7.60
C ASN A 558 4.00 23.18 -6.65
N VAL A 559 4.22 23.37 -5.35
CA VAL A 559 3.17 23.28 -4.32
C VAL A 559 1.99 24.22 -4.61
N ALA A 560 2.25 25.43 -5.11
CA ALA A 560 1.20 26.44 -5.34
C ALA A 560 0.17 26.04 -6.43
N THR A 561 0.60 25.49 -7.57
CA THR A 561 -0.31 25.07 -8.64
C THR A 561 -1.08 23.81 -8.29
N ASN A 562 -0.48 22.92 -7.50
CA ASN A 562 -1.12 21.67 -7.10
C ASN A 562 -2.17 21.90 -6.01
N ILE A 563 -2.05 22.96 -5.20
CA ILE A 563 -3.06 23.36 -4.21
C ILE A 563 -4.42 23.61 -4.89
N GLU A 564 -4.47 24.30 -6.02
CA GLU A 564 -5.73 24.56 -6.74
C GLU A 564 -6.39 23.27 -7.24
N LEU A 565 -5.60 22.31 -7.71
CA LEU A 565 -6.10 21.01 -8.16
C LEU A 565 -6.68 20.19 -6.99
N VAL A 566 -5.99 20.18 -5.85
CA VAL A 566 -6.48 19.50 -4.64
C VAL A 566 -7.70 20.23 -4.06
N GLU A 567 -7.80 21.56 -4.20
CA GLU A 567 -9.00 22.34 -3.83
C GLU A 567 -10.22 21.91 -4.64
N MET A 568 -10.08 21.74 -5.96
CA MET A 568 -11.16 21.19 -6.79
C MET A 568 -11.56 19.78 -6.36
N LEU A 569 -10.59 18.92 -6.04
CA LEU A 569 -10.87 17.56 -5.57
C LEU A 569 -11.59 17.56 -4.21
N ILE A 570 -11.24 18.48 -3.30
CA ILE A 570 -11.94 18.64 -2.01
C ILE A 570 -13.38 19.09 -2.24
N GLU A 571 -13.60 20.09 -3.10
CA GLU A 571 -14.95 20.57 -3.41
C GLU A 571 -15.83 19.47 -3.99
N GLU A 572 -15.28 18.67 -4.91
CA GLU A 572 -15.95 17.51 -5.50
C GLU A 572 -16.32 16.45 -4.44
N VAL A 573 -15.34 16.02 -3.64
CA VAL A 573 -15.51 15.01 -2.58
C VAL A 573 -16.49 15.45 -1.49
N LEU A 574 -16.64 16.75 -1.25
CA LEU A 574 -17.59 17.29 -0.28
C LEU A 574 -19.03 17.41 -0.80
N LEU A 575 -19.29 17.12 -2.08
CA LEU A 575 -20.64 17.08 -2.63
C LEU A 575 -21.48 15.97 -2.01
N ASP A 576 -22.76 16.26 -1.78
CA ASP A 576 -23.70 15.38 -1.09
C ASP A 576 -23.87 14.00 -1.77
N LYS A 577 -23.62 13.93 -3.10
CA LYS A 577 -23.69 12.70 -3.90
C LYS A 577 -22.79 11.56 -3.39
N HIS A 578 -21.66 11.89 -2.74
CA HIS A 578 -20.72 10.89 -2.23
C HIS A 578 -21.03 10.39 -0.81
N TRP A 579 -21.88 11.10 -0.05
CA TRP A 579 -22.07 10.86 1.39
C TRP A 579 -23.39 10.19 1.74
N HIS A 580 -24.44 10.44 0.95
CA HIS A 580 -25.80 9.93 1.19
C HIS A 580 -26.10 8.60 0.48
N LEU A 581 -25.09 7.73 0.40
CA LEU A 581 -25.21 6.41 -0.21
C LEU A 581 -25.76 5.37 0.77
N ALA A 582 -26.60 4.48 0.27
CA ALA A 582 -27.11 3.35 1.02
C ALA A 582 -26.03 2.27 1.16
N LEU A 583 -25.62 1.99 2.40
CA LEU A 583 -24.57 1.02 2.72
C LEU A 583 -25.10 -0.41 2.94
N ARG A 584 -26.44 -0.59 2.92
CA ARG A 584 -27.10 -1.87 3.16
C ARG A 584 -27.93 -2.28 1.93
N PRO A 585 -27.95 -3.57 1.57
CA PRO A 585 -28.83 -4.08 0.54
C PRO A 585 -30.29 -4.11 1.02
N ASP A 586 -31.22 -3.91 0.08
CA ASP A 586 -32.66 -4.05 0.38
C ASP A 586 -33.07 -5.51 0.61
N ALA A 587 -34.13 -5.71 1.40
CA ALA A 587 -34.63 -7.03 1.77
C ALA A 587 -35.03 -7.87 0.54
N SER A 588 -34.71 -9.17 0.57
CA SER A 588 -34.79 -10.10 -0.57
C SER A 588 -36.17 -10.29 -1.20
N TRP A 589 -37.25 -10.05 -0.46
CA TRP A 589 -38.62 -10.08 -0.98
C TRP A 589 -38.94 -8.89 -1.91
N ARG A 590 -38.15 -7.81 -1.86
CA ARG A 590 -38.23 -6.65 -2.78
C ARG A 590 -37.37 -6.80 -4.04
N LEU A 591 -36.50 -7.82 -4.11
CA LEU A 591 -35.48 -8.02 -5.17
C LEU A 591 -35.96 -8.84 -6.38
N LYS A 592 -37.20 -9.37 -6.41
CA LYS A 592 -37.65 -10.35 -7.43
C LYS A 592 -38.13 -9.78 -8.77
N VAL A 593 -38.03 -8.47 -9.01
CA VAL A 593 -38.37 -7.86 -10.31
C VAL A 593 -37.12 -7.18 -10.85
N ASN A 594 -36.51 -7.80 -11.87
CA ASN A 594 -35.27 -7.31 -12.48
C ASN A 594 -35.52 -6.02 -13.27
N LYS A 595 -34.92 -4.90 -12.85
CA LYS A 595 -34.48 -3.77 -13.71
C LYS A 595 -33.52 -2.85 -12.92
N PRO A 596 -32.64 -2.11 -13.62
CA PRO A 596 -31.34 -1.66 -13.12
C PRO A 596 -31.42 -0.46 -12.16
N THR A 597 -30.43 -0.37 -11.28
CA THR A 597 -30.22 0.65 -10.26
C THR A 597 -29.80 1.97 -10.89
N ASN A 598 -30.43 3.08 -10.48
CA ASN A 598 -30.14 4.43 -11.00
C ASN A 598 -28.71 4.88 -10.64
N TRP A 599 -27.79 4.66 -11.58
CA TRP A 599 -26.61 5.50 -11.85
C TRP A 599 -26.60 5.99 -13.32
N PHE A 600 -27.36 5.33 -14.19
CA PHE A 600 -27.50 5.67 -15.61
C PHE A 600 -28.84 6.34 -15.88
N VAL A 601 -28.89 7.66 -15.73
CA VAL A 601 -29.97 8.45 -16.31
C VAL A 601 -29.58 8.77 -17.75
N ASP A 602 -30.18 8.06 -18.70
CA ASP A 602 -30.11 8.40 -20.12
C ASP A 602 -31.10 9.55 -20.37
N ASN A 603 -30.61 10.79 -20.32
CA ASN A 603 -31.43 11.96 -20.62
C ASN A 603 -31.65 12.05 -22.13
N THR A 604 -32.86 11.71 -22.59
CA THR A 604 -33.29 12.09 -23.94
C THR A 604 -33.58 13.61 -23.97
N PRO A 605 -33.00 14.38 -24.90
CA PRO A 605 -33.18 15.83 -24.90
C PRO A 605 -34.54 16.21 -25.48
N GLY A 606 -35.31 16.97 -24.69
CA GLY A 606 -36.37 17.85 -25.17
C GLY A 606 -37.80 17.38 -24.89
N LEU A 607 -38.37 17.80 -23.76
CA LEU A 607 -39.71 18.41 -23.68
C LEU A 607 -39.93 18.95 -22.24
N TYR A 608 -40.71 20.03 -22.14
CA TYR A 608 -40.73 21.02 -21.04
C TYR A 608 -41.14 20.52 -19.64
N GLU A 609 -40.38 21.00 -18.65
CA GLU A 609 -40.52 20.85 -17.20
C GLU A 609 -41.52 21.87 -16.60
N SER A 610 -42.77 21.92 -17.06
CA SER A 610 -43.78 22.79 -16.42
C SER A 610 -45.21 22.52 -16.92
N ALA A 611 -45.86 21.49 -16.39
CA ALA A 611 -47.32 21.40 -16.38
C ALA A 611 -47.78 20.47 -15.24
N VAL A 612 -48.42 21.05 -14.21
CA VAL A 612 -49.15 20.30 -13.18
C VAL A 612 -50.63 20.41 -13.54
N GLU A 613 -51.25 19.32 -13.99
CA GLU A 613 -52.71 19.18 -14.01
C GLU A 613 -53.15 18.28 -12.85
N ILE A 614 -53.93 18.85 -11.94
CA ILE A 614 -54.66 18.14 -10.90
C ILE A 614 -56.04 17.77 -11.48
N ARG A 615 -56.42 16.49 -11.48
CA ARG A 615 -57.82 16.07 -11.59
C ARG A 615 -58.16 15.10 -10.46
N THR A 616 -59.22 15.46 -9.74
CA THR A 616 -59.87 14.76 -8.64
C THR A 616 -60.99 13.84 -9.16
N GLN A 617 -61.07 12.61 -8.64
CA GLN A 617 -62.27 11.88 -8.17
C GLN A 617 -62.21 10.36 -8.43
N ASP A 618 -62.08 9.64 -7.32
CA ASP A 618 -62.86 8.50 -6.83
C ASP A 618 -63.19 7.30 -7.74
N VAL A 619 -62.36 6.26 -7.54
CA VAL A 619 -62.64 4.84 -7.27
C VAL A 619 -63.69 4.12 -8.12
N ASP A 620 -63.24 3.18 -8.97
CA ASP A 620 -63.62 1.76 -8.84
C ASP A 620 -62.69 0.82 -9.63
N SER A 621 -62.28 -0.25 -8.93
CA SER A 621 -61.60 -1.49 -9.34
C SER A 621 -60.86 -1.55 -10.71
N ASP A 622 -59.52 -1.50 -10.65
CA ASP A 622 -58.55 -2.30 -11.45
C ASP A 622 -57.17 -1.64 -11.63
N ASP A 623 -56.87 -0.54 -10.94
CA ASP A 623 -55.58 0.14 -11.05
C ASP A 623 -54.60 -0.19 -9.91
N GLU A 624 -53.94 -1.35 -10.02
CA GLU A 624 -52.76 -1.72 -9.22
C GLU A 624 -51.44 -1.49 -10.00
N LYS A 625 -51.39 -0.49 -10.91
CA LYS A 625 -50.20 -0.28 -11.78
C LYS A 625 -49.51 1.08 -11.73
N ASP A 626 -50.14 2.13 -11.21
CA ASP A 626 -49.58 3.49 -11.34
C ASP A 626 -49.11 4.15 -10.03
N ALA A 627 -49.28 3.50 -8.87
CA ALA A 627 -48.56 3.88 -7.63
C ALA A 627 -47.09 3.41 -7.62
N ASP A 628 -46.68 2.66 -8.64
CA ASP A 628 -45.41 1.96 -8.73
C ASP A 628 -44.33 2.75 -9.51
N GLU A 629 -44.64 3.89 -10.14
CA GLU A 629 -43.62 4.64 -10.92
C GLU A 629 -42.76 5.60 -10.09
N VAL A 630 -43.29 6.21 -9.04
CA VAL A 630 -42.49 7.09 -8.15
C VAL A 630 -41.61 6.29 -7.18
N SER A 631 -41.94 5.01 -6.94
CA SER A 631 -41.27 4.07 -6.02
C SER A 631 -40.37 3.04 -6.73
N LYS A 632 -40.16 3.17 -8.05
CA LYS A 632 -39.22 2.37 -8.86
C LYS A 632 -37.76 2.87 -8.79
N SER A 633 -37.49 4.03 -8.19
CA SER A 633 -36.20 4.75 -8.28
C SER A 633 -35.21 4.56 -7.11
N GLN A 634 -35.54 3.75 -6.09
CA GLN A 634 -34.87 3.78 -4.77
C GLN A 634 -34.30 2.44 -4.24
N ARG A 635 -34.15 1.39 -5.06
CA ARG A 635 -33.77 0.05 -4.56
C ARG A 635 -32.27 -0.23 -4.71
N VAL A 636 -31.61 -0.83 -3.72
CA VAL A 636 -30.13 -1.01 -3.65
C VAL A 636 -29.77 -2.50 -3.62
N THR A 637 -28.97 -2.96 -4.61
CA THR A 637 -28.51 -4.36 -4.66
C THR A 637 -27.31 -4.62 -3.75
N ILE A 638 -26.92 -5.90 -3.58
CA ILE A 638 -25.72 -6.28 -2.81
C ILE A 638 -24.46 -5.71 -3.44
N LEU A 639 -24.34 -5.75 -4.78
CA LEU A 639 -23.18 -5.20 -5.49
C LEU A 639 -23.14 -3.66 -5.37
N ASP A 640 -24.31 -3.01 -5.43
CA ASP A 640 -24.40 -1.56 -5.23
C ASP A 640 -24.03 -1.17 -3.79
N ALA A 641 -24.44 -1.95 -2.80
CA ALA A 641 -24.06 -1.73 -1.41
C ALA A 641 -22.55 -1.93 -1.19
N GLU A 642 -21.95 -2.98 -1.77
CA GLU A 642 -20.49 -3.20 -1.75
C GLU A 642 -19.74 -2.03 -2.42
N PHE A 643 -20.24 -1.56 -3.57
CA PHE A 643 -19.68 -0.41 -4.28
C PHE A 643 -19.80 0.87 -3.44
N ASN A 644 -20.96 1.13 -2.85
CA ASN A 644 -21.23 2.30 -2.02
C ASN A 644 -20.34 2.33 -0.77
N VAL A 645 -20.10 1.17 -0.15
CA VAL A 645 -19.16 1.05 0.98
C VAL A 645 -17.74 1.36 0.52
N LEU A 646 -17.27 0.74 -0.56
CA LEU A 646 -15.94 0.99 -1.10
C LEU A 646 -15.77 2.47 -1.48
N HIS A 647 -16.76 3.04 -2.16
CA HIS A 647 -16.78 4.45 -2.55
C HIS A 647 -16.70 5.36 -1.33
N THR A 648 -17.51 5.11 -0.29
CA THR A 648 -17.46 5.89 0.95
C THR A 648 -16.09 5.80 1.62
N CYS A 649 -15.47 4.62 1.63
CA CYS A 649 -14.11 4.44 2.16
C CYS A 649 -13.07 5.24 1.35
N LEU A 650 -13.18 5.27 0.03
CA LEU A 650 -12.29 6.02 -0.85
C LEU A 650 -12.48 7.53 -0.74
N THR A 651 -13.72 8.00 -0.63
CA THR A 651 -14.05 9.40 -0.38
C THR A 651 -13.42 9.90 0.93
N LEU A 652 -13.50 9.09 2.01
CA LEU A 652 -12.87 9.39 3.30
C LEU A 652 -11.33 9.36 3.23
N ASP A 653 -10.80 8.38 2.50
CA ASP A 653 -9.37 8.22 2.24
C ASP A 653 -8.76 9.42 1.48
N VAL A 654 -9.40 9.80 0.37
CA VAL A 654 -9.03 10.97 -0.44
C VAL A 654 -9.06 12.23 0.41
N LEU A 655 -10.14 12.45 1.16
CA LEU A 655 -10.29 13.61 2.04
C LEU A 655 -9.21 13.68 3.11
N GLY A 656 -8.85 12.53 3.71
CA GLY A 656 -7.77 12.45 4.70
C GLY A 656 -6.41 12.83 4.12
N HIS A 657 -6.05 12.28 2.96
CA HIS A 657 -4.79 12.65 2.28
C HIS A 657 -4.78 14.10 1.80
N CYS A 658 -5.90 14.61 1.28
CA CYS A 658 -6.05 16.03 0.92
C CYS A 658 -5.84 16.94 2.13
N ALA A 659 -6.39 16.58 3.31
CA ALA A 659 -6.20 17.34 4.54
C ALA A 659 -4.72 17.41 4.94
N VAL A 660 -4.01 16.27 4.94
CA VAL A 660 -2.57 16.21 5.26
C VAL A 660 -1.73 17.04 4.28
N TYR A 661 -2.09 17.06 3.00
CA TYR A 661 -1.40 17.87 1.99
C TYR A 661 -1.66 19.37 2.15
N PHE A 662 -2.91 19.76 2.48
CA PHE A 662 -3.29 21.16 2.72
C PHE A 662 -2.75 21.74 4.03
N GLY A 663 -2.54 20.89 5.05
CA GLY A 663 -2.12 21.30 6.38
C GLY A 663 -3.13 22.24 7.05
N GLU A 664 -2.65 23.27 7.75
CA GLU A 664 -3.48 24.21 8.53
C GLU A 664 -4.54 24.95 7.69
N ARG A 665 -4.30 25.13 6.38
CA ARG A 665 -5.27 25.78 5.47
C ARG A 665 -6.55 24.96 5.29
N PHE A 666 -6.53 23.67 5.65
CA PHE A 666 -7.71 22.82 5.61
C PHE A 666 -8.82 23.28 6.56
N ASN A 667 -8.50 24.11 7.57
CA ASN A 667 -9.48 24.62 8.54
C ASN A 667 -10.71 25.28 7.88
N ARG A 668 -10.57 25.88 6.69
CA ARG A 668 -11.72 26.47 5.95
C ARG A 668 -12.81 25.47 5.56
N TYR A 669 -12.48 24.18 5.44
CA TYR A 669 -13.42 23.12 5.06
C TYR A 669 -14.01 22.37 6.25
N ILE A 670 -13.55 22.65 7.48
CA ILE A 670 -13.96 21.90 8.67
C ILE A 670 -15.47 21.96 8.88
N PHE A 671 -16.08 23.11 8.63
CA PHE A 671 -17.52 23.36 8.70
C PHE A 671 -18.34 22.56 7.69
N ARG A 672 -17.75 22.06 6.61
CA ARG A 672 -18.45 21.23 5.61
C ARG A 672 -18.14 19.73 5.77
N CYS A 673 -16.98 19.42 6.34
CA CYS A 673 -16.43 18.07 6.41
C CYS A 673 -16.70 17.36 7.74
N LEU A 674 -16.50 18.04 8.88
CA LEU A 674 -16.37 17.38 10.19
C LEU A 674 -17.62 16.57 10.58
N HIS A 675 -18.82 17.15 10.40
CA HIS A 675 -20.06 16.44 10.71
C HIS A 675 -20.27 15.21 9.82
N LYS A 676 -19.85 15.26 8.55
CA LYS A 676 -19.96 14.14 7.60
C LYS A 676 -19.04 12.99 7.99
N VAL A 677 -17.80 13.31 8.41
CA VAL A 677 -16.82 12.31 8.89
C VAL A 677 -17.30 11.67 10.19
N LEU A 678 -17.75 12.47 11.17
CA LEU A 678 -18.26 11.95 12.46
C LEU A 678 -19.45 11.01 12.28
N LEU A 679 -20.36 11.31 11.34
CA LEU A 679 -21.47 10.42 11.01
C LEU A 679 -20.98 9.04 10.51
N LYS A 680 -19.87 8.99 9.76
CA LYS A 680 -19.29 7.74 9.26
C LYS A 680 -18.49 7.00 10.34
N VAL A 681 -17.90 7.70 11.31
CA VAL A 681 -17.32 7.09 12.53
C VAL A 681 -18.41 6.36 13.33
N ALA A 682 -19.64 6.84 13.33
CA ALA A 682 -20.74 6.19 14.03
C ALA A 682 -21.33 4.96 13.29
N SER A 683 -20.88 4.67 12.06
CA SER A 683 -21.48 3.62 11.23
C SER A 683 -21.20 2.21 11.77
N SER A 684 -22.19 1.31 11.61
CA SER A 684 -22.06 -0.11 11.99
C SER A 684 -21.09 -0.89 11.11
N ASN A 685 -20.76 -0.36 9.93
CA ASN A 685 -19.90 -1.02 8.95
C ASN A 685 -18.43 -0.92 9.37
N THR A 686 -17.78 -2.08 9.42
CA THR A 686 -16.40 -2.19 9.92
C THR A 686 -15.39 -1.37 9.11
N MET A 687 -15.51 -1.41 7.79
CA MET A 687 -14.58 -0.79 6.85
C MET A 687 -14.78 0.73 6.78
N VAL A 688 -16.04 1.19 6.78
CA VAL A 688 -16.38 2.62 6.78
C VAL A 688 -15.88 3.29 8.07
N TYR A 689 -16.03 2.64 9.21
CA TYR A 689 -15.46 3.10 10.47
C TYR A 689 -13.93 3.25 10.41
N GLN A 690 -13.22 2.24 9.88
CA GLN A 690 -11.77 2.31 9.75
C GLN A 690 -11.32 3.46 8.85
N ALA A 691 -12.00 3.67 7.72
CA ALA A 691 -11.76 4.79 6.81
C ALA A 691 -12.08 6.14 7.46
N ALA A 692 -13.15 6.23 8.22
CA ALA A 692 -13.55 7.45 8.92
C ALA A 692 -12.54 7.82 10.02
N ASN A 693 -12.04 6.84 10.78
CA ASN A 693 -10.97 7.05 11.75
C ASN A 693 -9.66 7.50 11.09
N PHE A 694 -9.28 6.88 9.96
CA PHE A 694 -8.12 7.35 9.19
C PHE A 694 -8.28 8.82 8.77
N CYS A 695 -9.47 9.20 8.27
CA CYS A 695 -9.76 10.58 7.88
C CYS A 695 -9.68 11.53 9.09
N LEU A 696 -10.25 11.15 10.23
CA LEU A 696 -10.25 11.96 11.45
C LEU A 696 -8.83 12.20 12.00
N VAL A 697 -8.01 11.15 12.10
CA VAL A 697 -6.59 11.24 12.52
C VAL A 697 -5.78 12.07 11.51
N SER A 698 -6.10 11.96 10.21
CA SER A 698 -5.46 12.76 9.16
C SER A 698 -5.78 14.26 9.30
N ILE A 699 -7.03 14.61 9.61
CA ILE A 699 -7.46 16.00 9.87
C ILE A 699 -6.79 16.53 11.14
N GLN A 700 -6.77 15.75 12.22
CA GLN A 700 -6.06 16.08 13.46
C GLN A 700 -4.58 16.44 13.18
N LYS A 701 -3.90 15.58 12.41
CA LYS A 701 -2.50 15.80 12.02
C LYS A 701 -2.32 17.03 11.14
N ALA A 702 -3.25 17.31 10.22
CA ALA A 702 -3.21 18.47 9.35
C ALA A 702 -3.34 19.79 10.13
N LEU A 703 -4.22 19.82 11.14
CA LEU A 703 -4.49 20.98 12.00
C LEU A 703 -3.53 21.09 13.19
N LYS A 704 -2.62 20.11 13.37
CA LYS A 704 -1.63 20.03 14.46
C LYS A 704 -2.24 19.98 15.87
N CYS A 705 -3.42 19.38 16.02
CA CYS A 705 -3.99 19.09 17.34
C CYS A 705 -3.24 17.92 17.99
N ALA A 706 -2.98 17.99 19.30
CA ALA A 706 -2.29 16.92 20.03
C ALA A 706 -3.12 15.63 20.05
N ASN A 707 -4.41 15.74 20.35
CA ASN A 707 -5.35 14.61 20.44
C ASN A 707 -6.62 14.85 19.61
N ILE A 708 -7.37 13.77 19.33
CA ILE A 708 -8.67 13.85 18.64
C ILE A 708 -9.67 14.65 19.50
N SER A 709 -9.61 14.51 20.82
CA SER A 709 -10.47 15.26 21.74
C SER A 709 -10.25 16.76 21.66
N GLU A 710 -9.00 17.22 21.46
CA GLU A 710 -8.69 18.65 21.30
C GLU A 710 -9.32 19.21 20.01
N LEU A 711 -9.25 18.46 18.90
CA LEU A 711 -9.90 18.83 17.64
C LEU A 711 -11.41 19.02 17.83
N ILE A 712 -12.05 18.13 18.59
CA ILE A 712 -13.49 18.22 18.84
C ILE A 712 -13.80 19.41 19.75
N GLU A 713 -13.03 19.62 20.82
CA GLU A 713 -13.20 20.77 21.72
C GLU A 713 -13.15 22.10 20.97
N THR A 714 -12.18 22.29 20.06
CA THR A 714 -12.07 23.52 19.26
C THR A 714 -13.25 23.77 18.31
N HIS A 715 -14.01 22.73 17.97
CA HIS A 715 -15.11 22.80 17.01
C HIS A 715 -16.47 22.39 17.61
N THR A 716 -16.56 22.26 18.94
CA THR A 716 -17.78 21.80 19.62
C THR A 716 -18.93 22.80 19.46
N ASP A 717 -18.65 24.10 19.42
CA ASP A 717 -19.66 25.15 19.18
C ASP A 717 -20.40 24.95 17.85
N TYR A 718 -19.62 24.72 16.79
CA TYR A 718 -20.16 24.47 15.45
C TYR A 718 -21.00 23.19 15.42
N LEU A 719 -20.47 22.10 15.97
CA LEU A 719 -21.17 20.81 16.02
C LEU A 719 -22.47 20.93 16.81
N SER A 720 -22.47 21.68 17.92
CA SER A 720 -23.65 21.91 18.75
C SER A 720 -24.70 22.72 18.02
N TYR A 721 -24.32 23.77 17.28
CA TYR A 721 -25.24 24.51 16.42
C TYR A 721 -25.86 23.60 15.35
N HIS A 722 -25.02 22.87 14.62
CA HIS A 722 -25.45 22.01 13.51
C HIS A 722 -26.39 20.88 13.98
N LEU A 723 -26.06 20.22 15.09
CA LEU A 723 -26.89 19.18 15.69
C LEU A 723 -28.23 19.74 16.19
N ASN A 724 -28.23 20.90 16.86
CA ASN A 724 -29.47 21.56 17.26
C ASN A 724 -30.34 21.93 16.06
N THR A 725 -29.75 22.35 14.94
CA THR A 725 -30.50 22.62 13.70
C THR A 725 -31.11 21.34 13.12
N ILE A 726 -30.35 20.23 13.07
CA ILE A 726 -30.87 18.95 12.58
C ILE A 726 -31.99 18.44 13.49
N LEU A 727 -31.77 18.40 14.80
CA LEU A 727 -32.76 17.91 15.77
C LEU A 727 -34.04 18.74 15.79
N ARG A 728 -33.94 20.07 15.59
CA ARG A 728 -35.11 20.95 15.47
C ARG A 728 -35.87 20.76 14.16
N ARG A 729 -35.18 20.42 13.06
CA ARG A 729 -35.80 20.23 11.74
C ARG A 729 -36.39 18.84 11.57
N SER A 730 -35.72 17.82 12.09
CA SER A 730 -36.13 16.42 12.06
C SER A 730 -35.75 15.73 13.37
N PRO A 731 -36.65 15.70 14.37
CA PRO A 731 -36.38 15.04 15.66
C PRO A 731 -36.19 13.53 15.55
N GLU A 732 -36.54 12.93 14.40
CA GLU A 732 -36.43 11.50 14.09
C GLU A 732 -35.09 11.11 13.45
N SER A 733 -34.15 12.06 13.30
CA SER A 733 -32.91 11.80 12.58
C SER A 733 -31.97 10.89 13.39
N HIS A 734 -31.85 9.63 12.97
CA HIS A 734 -30.82 8.70 13.49
C HIS A 734 -29.40 9.26 13.36
N ALA A 735 -29.12 10.04 12.31
CA ALA A 735 -27.82 10.66 12.09
C ALA A 735 -27.42 11.63 13.22
N ALA A 736 -28.35 12.37 13.79
CA ALA A 736 -28.07 13.29 14.90
C ALA A 736 -27.71 12.52 16.20
N VAL A 737 -28.40 11.40 16.43
CA VAL A 737 -28.15 10.52 17.59
C VAL A 737 -26.80 9.82 17.48
N ASP A 738 -26.47 9.34 16.28
CA ASP A 738 -25.20 8.68 15.98
C ASP A 738 -24.00 9.63 16.16
N ILE A 739 -24.09 10.85 15.60
CA ILE A 739 -23.05 11.87 15.78
C ILE A 739 -22.91 12.26 17.26
N LEU A 740 -24.02 12.45 17.98
CA LEU A 740 -23.98 12.81 19.40
C LEU A 740 -23.35 11.70 20.25
N THR A 741 -23.63 10.44 19.92
CA THR A 741 -23.04 9.28 20.62
C THR A 741 -21.52 9.26 20.45
N VAL A 742 -21.03 9.48 19.22
CA VAL A 742 -19.58 9.55 18.94
C VAL A 742 -18.94 10.78 19.57
N LEU A 743 -19.61 11.93 19.52
CA LEU A 743 -19.12 13.16 20.12
C LEU A 743 -18.97 13.00 21.63
N LEU A 744 -19.97 12.41 22.31
CA LEU A 744 -19.87 12.09 23.74
C LEU A 744 -18.69 11.16 24.02
N GLN A 745 -18.50 10.09 23.23
CA GLN A 745 -17.37 9.17 23.43
C GLN A 745 -16.00 9.84 23.30
N LEU A 746 -15.86 10.81 22.39
CA LEU A 746 -14.57 11.45 22.08
C LEU A 746 -14.29 12.74 22.87
N SER A 747 -15.29 13.27 23.59
CA SER A 747 -15.18 14.54 24.31
C SER A 747 -14.67 14.39 25.74
N THR A 748 -13.90 15.38 26.21
CA THR A 748 -13.50 15.51 27.63
C THR A 748 -14.48 16.38 28.42
N ARG A 749 -14.21 16.60 29.72
CA ARG A 749 -15.00 17.42 30.65
C ARG A 749 -15.32 18.83 30.11
N ASN A 750 -14.46 19.39 29.27
CA ASN A 750 -14.58 20.77 28.76
C ASN A 750 -15.73 20.95 27.77
N ALA A 751 -16.20 19.89 27.11
CA ALA A 751 -17.28 19.97 26.12
C ALA A 751 -18.69 20.03 26.73
N LEU A 752 -18.83 19.73 28.03
CA LEU A 752 -20.13 19.64 28.72
C LEU A 752 -21.03 20.89 28.60
N PRO A 753 -20.53 22.14 28.72
CA PRO A 753 -21.38 23.33 28.63
C PRO A 753 -22.06 23.49 27.26
N HIS A 754 -21.41 23.02 26.20
CA HIS A 754 -21.94 23.12 24.83
C HIS A 754 -22.93 21.98 24.53
N LEU A 755 -22.71 20.82 25.14
CA LEU A 755 -23.60 19.66 25.06
C LEU A 755 -24.86 19.78 25.91
N GLU A 756 -24.85 20.66 26.92
CA GLU A 756 -26.02 21.03 27.72
C GLU A 756 -27.19 21.48 26.84
N ASN A 757 -26.94 22.34 25.85
CA ASN A 757 -28.01 22.83 24.96
C ASN A 757 -28.64 21.74 24.10
N ILE A 758 -27.82 20.78 23.64
CA ILE A 758 -28.29 19.63 22.87
C ILE A 758 -29.07 18.68 23.78
N PHE A 759 -28.55 18.43 24.98
CA PHE A 759 -29.19 17.60 25.99
C PHE A 759 -30.55 18.17 26.40
N GLN A 760 -30.64 19.48 26.66
CA GLN A 760 -31.91 20.16 26.99
C GLN A 760 -32.91 20.09 25.83
N THR A 761 -32.44 20.19 24.58
CA THR A 761 -33.30 20.02 23.40
C THR A 761 -33.85 18.60 23.32
N ILE A 762 -33.01 17.58 23.53
CA ILE A 762 -33.42 16.16 23.54
C ILE A 762 -34.34 15.84 24.71
N TYR A 763 -34.05 16.37 25.90
CA TYR A 763 -34.88 16.22 27.09
C TYR A 763 -36.27 16.81 26.86
N ASN A 764 -36.34 18.03 26.32
CA ASN A 764 -37.61 18.70 26.00
C ASN A 764 -38.42 17.92 24.96
N GLU A 765 -37.80 17.40 23.91
CA GLU A 765 -38.51 16.59 22.91
C GLU A 765 -38.97 15.22 23.46
N CYS A 766 -38.13 14.55 24.26
CA CYS A 766 -38.50 13.31 24.95
C CYS A 766 -39.65 13.53 25.96
N SER A 767 -39.70 14.69 26.61
CA SER A 767 -40.78 15.04 27.56
C SER A 767 -42.14 15.24 26.91
N LYS A 768 -42.18 15.66 25.64
CA LYS A 768 -43.40 15.92 24.87
C LYS A 768 -43.94 14.66 24.19
N SER A 769 -43.08 13.71 23.79
CA SER A 769 -43.47 12.57 22.97
C SER A 769 -43.87 11.34 23.80
N GLN A 770 -45.14 11.25 24.21
CA GLN A 770 -45.68 10.01 24.81
C GLN A 770 -46.03 8.92 23.77
N GLN A 771 -45.96 9.22 22.46
CA GLN A 771 -46.37 8.33 21.36
C GLN A 771 -45.48 8.44 20.11
N SER A 772 -44.16 8.64 20.25
CA SER A 772 -43.26 8.62 19.08
C SER A 772 -42.55 7.27 18.93
N GLU A 773 -42.32 6.84 17.69
CA GLU A 773 -41.49 5.67 17.34
C GLU A 773 -39.99 5.86 17.74
N ASN A 774 -39.63 7.05 18.24
CA ASN A 774 -38.24 7.51 18.43
C ASN A 774 -37.71 7.38 19.87
N ILE A 775 -38.51 6.87 20.81
CA ILE A 775 -38.13 6.71 22.23
C ILE A 775 -36.83 5.88 22.36
N ASN A 776 -36.66 4.86 21.53
CA ASN A 776 -35.44 4.03 21.47
C ASN A 776 -34.17 4.87 21.20
N ALA A 777 -34.25 5.87 20.33
CA ALA A 777 -33.10 6.68 19.95
C ALA A 777 -32.70 7.64 21.10
N PHE A 778 -33.68 8.27 21.75
CA PHE A 778 -33.44 9.13 22.91
C PHE A 778 -32.89 8.37 24.11
N LEU A 779 -33.43 7.18 24.42
CA LEU A 779 -32.91 6.34 25.51
C LEU A 779 -31.48 5.86 25.25
N ARG A 780 -31.09 5.62 23.99
CA ARG A 780 -29.69 5.32 23.63
C ARG A 780 -28.76 6.49 23.88
N VAL A 781 -29.19 7.72 23.55
CA VAL A 781 -28.42 8.94 23.85
C VAL A 781 -28.25 9.11 25.36
N PHE A 782 -29.32 8.94 26.14
CA PHE A 782 -29.24 9.02 27.60
C PHE A 782 -28.30 7.97 28.19
N ASN A 783 -28.37 6.72 27.71
CA ASN A 783 -27.44 5.68 28.14
C ASN A 783 -25.98 6.01 27.76
N ALA A 784 -25.74 6.55 26.56
CA ALA A 784 -24.41 6.98 26.12
C ALA A 784 -23.86 8.12 26.99
N PHE A 785 -24.70 9.11 27.31
CA PHE A 785 -24.35 10.19 28.23
C PHE A 785 -24.02 9.67 29.64
N LEU A 786 -24.86 8.82 30.21
CA LEU A 786 -24.63 8.25 31.55
C LEU A 786 -23.35 7.42 31.61
N LYS A 787 -23.07 6.61 30.59
CA LYS A 787 -21.81 5.85 30.49
C LYS A 787 -20.59 6.76 30.38
N HIS A 788 -20.72 7.89 29.69
CA HIS A 788 -19.65 8.87 29.57
C HIS A 788 -19.36 9.55 30.90
N VAL A 789 -20.39 9.98 31.63
CA VAL A 789 -20.24 10.53 33.00
C VAL A 789 -19.65 9.48 33.97
N ALA A 790 -20.01 8.21 33.83
CA ALA A 790 -19.42 7.12 34.61
C ALA A 790 -17.92 6.94 34.35
N ARG A 791 -17.50 7.00 33.08
CA ARG A 791 -16.07 6.95 32.70
C ARG A 791 -15.28 8.11 33.30
N TRP A 792 -15.87 9.30 33.36
CA TRP A 792 -15.24 10.47 33.98
C TRP A 792 -15.00 10.31 35.47
N GLN A 793 -15.97 9.75 36.21
CA GLN A 793 -15.81 9.50 37.64
C GLN A 793 -14.70 8.46 37.91
N LEU A 794 -14.64 7.40 37.09
CA LEU A 794 -13.56 6.41 37.14
C LEU A 794 -12.18 7.02 36.85
N SER A 795 -12.04 7.90 35.84
CA SER A 795 -10.76 8.55 35.54
C SER A 795 -10.32 9.52 36.64
N SER A 796 -11.27 10.22 37.28
CA SER A 796 -10.97 11.11 38.40
C SER A 796 -10.60 10.36 39.68
N ASP A 797 -11.24 9.22 39.97
CA ASP A 797 -10.85 8.34 41.08
C ASP A 797 -9.45 7.74 40.89
N VAL A 798 -9.07 7.38 39.65
CA VAL A 798 -7.73 6.86 39.33
C VAL A 798 -6.67 7.96 39.42
N GLU A 799 -6.95 9.18 38.96
CA GLU A 799 -6.04 10.33 39.12
C GLU A 799 -5.81 10.67 40.60
N VAL A 800 -6.87 10.70 41.41
CA VAL A 800 -6.79 10.93 42.87
C VAL A 800 -6.05 9.78 43.58
N SER A 801 -6.22 8.53 43.12
CA SER A 801 -5.50 7.37 43.67
C SER A 801 -4.03 7.28 43.23
N SER A 802 -3.67 7.91 42.10
CA SER A 802 -2.32 7.88 41.51
C SER A 802 -1.37 8.93 42.08
N VAL A 803 -1.86 9.85 42.92
CA VAL A 803 -1.02 10.72 43.74
C VAL A 803 -0.60 9.93 44.98
N PRO A 804 0.66 9.44 45.09
CA PRO A 804 1.10 8.82 46.33
C PRO A 804 1.04 9.88 47.43
N MET A 805 0.27 9.59 48.47
CA MET A 805 0.23 10.36 49.70
C MET A 805 1.64 10.32 50.33
N GLN A 806 2.50 11.28 49.99
CA GLN A 806 3.76 11.50 50.68
C GLN A 806 3.43 12.08 52.05
N VAL A 807 3.44 11.21 53.07
CA VAL A 807 3.57 11.64 54.46
C VAL A 807 5.04 12.03 54.65
N GLU A 808 5.39 13.27 54.29
CA GLU A 808 6.64 13.87 54.75
C GLU A 808 6.41 14.45 56.14
N GLU A 809 7.07 13.83 57.12
CA GLU A 809 7.30 14.38 58.46
C GLU A 809 7.91 15.77 58.32
N THR A 810 7.10 16.83 58.52
CA THR A 810 7.59 18.19 58.69
C THR A 810 7.03 18.79 59.96
N GLN A 811 7.96 19.39 60.69
CA GLN A 811 7.87 19.84 62.07
C GLN A 811 6.82 20.94 62.27
N ASP A 812 6.22 20.91 63.46
CA ASP A 812 5.41 21.95 64.12
C ASP A 812 5.56 23.35 63.51
N THR A 813 4.66 23.68 62.59
CA THR A 813 4.33 25.08 62.26
C THR A 813 2.81 25.21 62.15
N ASP A 814 2.33 26.26 62.79
CA ASP A 814 0.97 26.48 63.28
C ASP A 814 -0.08 26.46 62.16
N LEU A 815 -0.80 25.33 62.01
CA LEU A 815 -1.92 25.13 61.06
C LEU A 815 -3.00 26.22 61.20
N LEU A 816 -3.11 26.84 62.37
CA LEU A 816 -4.08 27.90 62.64
C LEU A 816 -3.70 29.22 61.95
N GLN A 817 -2.40 29.52 61.81
CA GLN A 817 -1.95 30.74 61.12
C GLN A 817 -2.15 30.64 59.61
N ASN A 818 -1.88 29.49 58.99
CA ASN A 818 -2.15 29.29 57.57
C ASN A 818 -3.66 29.33 57.24
N TRP A 819 -4.52 28.81 58.12
CA TRP A 819 -5.97 28.92 57.96
C TRP A 819 -6.48 30.36 58.14
N LEU A 820 -5.91 31.12 59.07
CA LEU A 820 -6.22 32.55 59.26
C LEU A 820 -5.70 33.43 58.11
N ASP A 821 -4.58 33.08 57.48
CA ASP A 821 -4.02 33.81 56.33
C ASP A 821 -4.83 33.55 55.03
N ILE A 822 -5.43 32.35 54.91
CA ILE A 822 -6.36 32.01 53.82
C ILE A 822 -7.71 32.69 54.03
N LEU A 823 -8.23 32.74 55.27
CA LEU A 823 -9.47 33.45 55.60
C LEU A 823 -9.32 34.98 55.52
N GLY A 824 -8.12 35.52 55.78
CA GLY A 824 -7.81 36.95 55.65
C GLY A 824 -7.60 37.44 54.21
N ARG A 825 -7.32 36.54 53.26
CA ARG A 825 -7.06 36.89 51.85
C ARG A 825 -8.31 37.09 50.98
N ASN A 826 -9.51 36.81 51.49
CA ASN A 826 -10.76 36.99 50.73
C ASN A 826 -11.32 38.43 50.72
N THR A 827 -10.47 39.45 50.82
CA THR A 827 -10.90 40.86 50.79
C THR A 827 -10.21 41.71 49.73
N GLN A 828 -9.83 41.12 48.59
CA GLN A 828 -9.35 41.87 47.43
C GLN A 828 -9.45 41.00 46.16
N PHE A 829 -10.59 41.01 45.48
CA PHE A 829 -10.74 40.94 44.02
C PHE A 829 -12.24 41.04 43.68
N ILE A 830 -12.74 42.27 43.59
CA ILE A 830 -13.48 42.84 42.45
C ILE A 830 -13.72 44.30 42.85
N GLU A 831 -12.91 45.21 42.33
CA GLU A 831 -13.33 46.59 42.09
C GLU A 831 -12.51 47.19 40.94
N HIS A 832 -13.23 47.96 40.12
CA HIS A 832 -12.90 48.71 38.90
C HIS A 832 -13.01 47.91 37.59
N GLU A 833 -13.91 48.28 36.67
CA GLU A 833 -14.24 49.65 36.27
C GLU A 833 -15.73 50.02 36.30
N SER A 834 -16.00 51.16 36.93
CA SER A 834 -17.24 51.92 36.89
C SER A 834 -16.94 53.34 36.38
N VAL A 835 -17.42 53.71 35.20
CA VAL A 835 -17.59 55.09 34.68
C VAL A 835 -18.55 54.94 33.47
N ASN A 836 -19.71 55.55 33.26
CA ASN A 836 -20.38 56.73 33.80
C ASN A 836 -21.90 56.58 33.59
N MET A 837 -22.68 57.17 34.50
CA MET A 837 -24.11 57.48 34.35
C MET A 837 -24.28 58.93 33.87
N GLU A 838 -25.52 59.28 33.49
CA GLU A 838 -26.07 60.55 32.96
C GLU A 838 -26.11 60.61 31.42
N SER A 839 -27.22 60.92 30.73
CA SER A 839 -28.56 61.40 31.10
C SER A 839 -29.47 61.42 29.85
N GLU A 840 -30.79 61.62 30.08
CA GLU A 840 -31.83 62.13 29.15
C GLU A 840 -32.80 61.14 28.45
N ALA A 841 -33.93 60.93 29.12
CA ALA A 841 -35.28 61.40 28.77
C ALA A 841 -36.00 60.98 27.46
N ASN A 842 -37.29 60.66 27.66
CA ASN A 842 -38.44 60.66 26.73
C ASN A 842 -38.54 59.49 25.72
N ALA A 843 -39.69 58.85 25.48
CA ALA A 843 -41.07 59.09 25.93
C ALA A 843 -41.97 57.91 25.50
N LYS A 844 -43.03 57.69 26.31
CA LYS A 844 -44.38 57.16 25.96
C LYS A 844 -44.51 55.68 25.57
N SER A 845 -45.55 54.94 25.96
CA SER A 845 -46.68 55.13 26.89
C SER A 845 -47.60 53.90 26.77
N THR A 846 -48.22 53.52 27.89
CA THR A 846 -49.57 52.90 28.03
C THR A 846 -49.75 51.45 27.54
N THR A 847 -50.43 50.55 28.25
CA THR A 847 -51.62 50.71 29.11
C THR A 847 -51.66 49.73 30.30
N ASN A 848 -52.32 50.22 31.36
CA ASN A 848 -52.61 49.64 32.68
C ASN A 848 -53.63 48.49 32.67
N ASN A 849 -53.65 47.71 33.76
CA ASN A 849 -54.71 47.63 34.79
C ASN A 849 -54.19 46.69 35.92
N THR A 850 -53.75 47.12 37.12
CA THR A 850 -54.50 47.46 38.37
C THR A 850 -55.59 46.43 38.70
N GLU A 851 -55.78 45.85 39.89
CA GLU A 851 -55.29 45.93 41.28
C GLU A 851 -55.67 44.55 41.92
N ASP A 852 -54.95 43.98 42.89
CA ASP A 852 -55.27 44.16 44.31
C ASP A 852 -54.08 43.76 45.21
N VAL A 853 -53.87 44.56 46.25
CA VAL A 853 -52.82 44.52 47.27
C VAL A 853 -53.47 44.27 48.63
N GLU A 854 -52.97 43.30 49.40
CA GLU A 854 -52.86 43.34 50.88
C GLU A 854 -51.65 42.43 51.26
N MET A 855 -50.43 42.95 51.48
CA MET A 855 -49.85 43.59 52.68
C MET A 855 -49.68 42.69 53.93
N LYS A 856 -48.40 42.31 54.17
CA LYS A 856 -47.69 42.12 55.46
C LYS A 856 -48.12 40.93 56.34
N ASP A 857 -47.22 40.13 56.91
CA ASP A 857 -46.05 40.49 57.72
C ASP A 857 -44.78 39.68 57.41
N GLU A 858 -43.65 40.38 57.42
CA GLU A 858 -42.31 39.82 57.54
C GLU A 858 -41.93 39.68 59.03
N GLU A 859 -41.05 38.70 59.28
CA GLU A 859 -40.03 38.60 60.34
C GLU A 859 -40.20 37.59 61.50
N ALA A 860 -39.08 36.89 61.72
CA ALA A 860 -38.74 35.82 62.68
C ALA A 860 -39.09 34.40 62.17
N GLU A 861 -38.18 33.47 61.83
CA GLU A 861 -36.76 33.21 62.18
C GLU A 861 -36.15 32.39 61.02
N ALA A 862 -35.10 32.85 60.33
CA ALA A 862 -33.71 32.40 60.52
C ALA A 862 -33.53 30.87 60.74
N GLU A 863 -33.39 30.12 59.65
CA GLU A 863 -32.51 28.94 59.44
C GLU A 863 -32.98 28.19 58.17
N GLN A 864 -32.61 28.69 56.98
CA GLN A 864 -32.65 27.88 55.76
C GLN A 864 -31.21 27.52 55.40
N ASP A 865 -30.87 26.26 55.69
CA ASP A 865 -29.62 25.63 55.31
C ASP A 865 -29.24 25.96 53.86
N LEU A 866 -28.06 26.56 53.70
CA LEU A 866 -27.36 26.68 52.42
C LEU A 866 -27.04 25.26 51.90
N LYS A 867 -27.99 24.62 51.20
CA LYS A 867 -27.68 23.39 50.45
C LYS A 867 -26.68 23.72 49.34
N PRO A 868 -25.53 23.01 49.25
CA PRO A 868 -24.57 23.22 48.17
C PRO A 868 -25.23 22.95 46.82
N GLN A 869 -25.06 23.86 45.85
CA GLN A 869 -25.61 23.68 44.49
C GLN A 869 -24.98 22.44 43.85
N LEU A 870 -25.82 21.51 43.39
CA LEU A 870 -25.35 20.29 42.74
C LEU A 870 -24.53 20.63 41.49
N PRO A 871 -23.43 19.90 41.21
CA PRO A 871 -22.73 20.02 39.95
C PRO A 871 -23.68 19.76 38.77
N ARG A 872 -23.57 20.57 37.71
CA ARG A 872 -24.51 20.56 36.58
C ARG A 872 -24.66 19.20 35.89
N HIS A 873 -23.59 18.41 35.81
CA HIS A 873 -23.66 17.04 35.25
C HIS A 873 -24.51 16.09 36.12
N ILE A 874 -24.50 16.26 37.45
CA ILE A 874 -25.34 15.49 38.39
C ILE A 874 -26.80 15.94 38.30
N GLN A 875 -27.04 17.23 38.08
CA GLN A 875 -28.40 17.74 37.81
C GLN A 875 -29.00 17.11 36.54
N MET A 876 -28.21 17.00 35.46
CA MET A 876 -28.64 16.27 34.25
C MET A 876 -28.90 14.79 34.53
N VAL A 877 -28.04 14.10 35.29
CA VAL A 877 -28.28 12.69 35.68
C VAL A 877 -29.60 12.54 36.44
N LYS A 878 -29.93 13.47 37.35
CA LYS A 878 -31.21 13.51 38.06
C LYS A 878 -32.39 13.71 37.11
N ASP A 879 -32.28 14.63 36.15
CA ASP A 879 -33.32 14.90 35.16
C ASP A 879 -33.55 13.70 34.23
N ILE A 880 -32.48 13.05 33.75
CA ILE A 880 -32.55 11.80 32.99
C ILE A 880 -33.26 10.72 33.80
N THR A 881 -32.87 10.53 35.06
CA THR A 881 -33.43 9.47 35.92
C THR A 881 -34.93 9.65 36.10
N ASN A 882 -35.39 10.88 36.35
CA ASN A 882 -36.82 11.20 36.46
C ASN A 882 -37.61 10.97 35.17
N GLN A 883 -37.02 11.28 34.03
CA GLN A 883 -37.67 11.11 32.73
C GLN A 883 -37.68 9.64 32.29
N VAL A 884 -36.56 8.93 32.47
CA VAL A 884 -36.41 7.51 32.13
C VAL A 884 -37.34 6.63 32.94
N LEU A 885 -37.57 6.98 34.22
CA LEU A 885 -38.46 6.24 35.12
C LEU A 885 -39.88 6.06 34.54
N ARG A 886 -40.37 7.02 33.77
CA ARG A 886 -41.69 6.97 33.12
C ARG A 886 -41.80 5.83 32.11
N PHE A 887 -40.70 5.46 31.45
CA PHE A 887 -40.68 4.43 30.41
C PHE A 887 -40.56 3.01 30.97
N VAL A 888 -40.19 2.85 32.24
CA VAL A 888 -40.21 1.53 32.93
C VAL A 888 -41.64 0.96 32.96
N GLY A 889 -42.66 1.82 32.95
CA GLY A 889 -44.09 1.47 32.93
C GLY A 889 -44.71 1.15 31.56
N PHE A 890 -43.98 1.30 30.45
CA PHE A 890 -44.54 1.14 29.09
C PHE A 890 -44.80 -0.33 28.71
N LEU A 891 -45.51 -0.62 27.61
CA LEU A 891 -45.83 -2.01 27.19
C LEU A 891 -44.72 -2.68 26.36
N GLU A 892 -43.86 -1.91 25.69
CA GLU A 892 -42.84 -2.44 24.79
C GLU A 892 -41.55 -2.85 25.51
N GLN A 893 -41.11 -4.09 25.32
CA GLN A 893 -39.94 -4.67 25.99
C GLN A 893 -38.63 -3.90 25.70
N THR A 894 -38.42 -3.43 24.46
CA THR A 894 -37.20 -2.70 24.06
C THR A 894 -37.03 -1.40 24.85
N HIS A 895 -38.11 -0.63 24.99
CA HIS A 895 -38.13 0.61 25.77
C HIS A 895 -37.85 0.36 27.26
N GLN A 896 -38.46 -0.69 27.81
CA GLN A 896 -38.24 -1.08 29.21
C GLN A 896 -36.78 -1.46 29.47
N ILE A 897 -36.16 -2.25 28.59
CA ILE A 897 -34.77 -2.69 28.75
C ILE A 897 -33.82 -1.50 28.69
N LEU A 898 -33.97 -0.61 27.70
CA LEU A 898 -33.12 0.58 27.57
C LEU A 898 -33.30 1.54 28.76
N ALA A 899 -34.52 1.67 29.27
CA ALA A 899 -34.80 2.47 30.46
C ALA A 899 -34.13 1.87 31.71
N LEU A 900 -34.26 0.56 31.92
CA LEU A 900 -33.60 -0.13 33.04
C LEU A 900 -32.07 -0.05 32.94
N GLU A 901 -31.50 -0.16 31.74
CA GLU A 901 -30.06 0.02 31.53
C GLU A 901 -29.59 1.43 31.87
N CYS A 902 -30.34 2.47 31.49
CA CYS A 902 -30.04 3.84 31.91
C CYS A 902 -30.08 3.97 33.45
N LEU A 903 -31.09 3.41 34.12
CA LEU A 903 -31.19 3.47 35.59
C LEU A 903 -30.05 2.73 36.29
N ILE A 904 -29.63 1.57 35.75
CA ILE A 904 -28.48 0.81 36.26
C ILE A 904 -27.20 1.65 36.19
N GLN A 905 -27.02 2.45 35.15
CA GLN A 905 -25.86 3.33 34.99
C GLN A 905 -25.97 4.63 35.80
N ALA A 906 -27.18 5.16 36.00
CA ALA A 906 -27.40 6.42 36.71
C ALA A 906 -27.24 6.31 38.23
N VAL A 907 -27.70 5.21 38.85
CA VAL A 907 -27.70 5.04 40.32
C VAL A 907 -26.29 5.13 40.93
N PRO A 908 -25.24 4.47 40.38
CA PRO A 908 -23.88 4.60 40.92
C PRO A 908 -23.34 6.03 40.87
N LEU A 909 -23.71 6.83 39.87
CA LEU A 909 -23.25 8.22 39.71
C LEU A 909 -23.77 9.16 40.80
N LEU A 910 -24.88 8.79 41.42
CA LEU A 910 -25.55 9.55 42.49
C LEU A 910 -25.13 9.08 43.89
N ARG A 911 -24.17 8.14 44.00
CA ARG A 911 -23.72 7.55 45.26
C ARG A 911 -23.35 8.60 46.32
N ASP A 912 -22.63 9.64 45.91
CA ASP A 912 -22.10 10.66 46.85
C ASP A 912 -23.14 11.73 47.22
N TYR A 913 -24.35 11.66 46.64
CA TYR A 913 -25.45 12.61 46.84
C TYR A 913 -26.69 11.88 47.38
N GLU A 914 -26.60 11.36 48.61
CA GLU A 914 -27.66 10.57 49.25
C GLU A 914 -29.01 11.32 49.32
N ASP A 915 -29.00 12.63 49.54
CA ASP A 915 -30.18 13.50 49.61
C ASP A 915 -31.02 13.50 48.32
N GLU A 916 -30.40 13.22 47.18
CA GLU A 916 -31.06 13.18 45.87
C GLU A 916 -31.30 11.74 45.39
N LEU A 917 -30.42 10.82 45.78
CA LEU A 917 -30.55 9.40 45.46
C LEU A 917 -31.76 8.77 46.15
N LEU A 918 -31.93 8.94 47.46
CA LEU A 918 -32.98 8.23 48.22
C LEU A 918 -34.42 8.57 47.75
N PRO A 919 -34.77 9.84 47.45
CA PRO A 919 -36.07 10.16 46.84
C PRO A 919 -36.28 9.49 45.48
N LEU A 920 -35.25 9.44 44.63
CA LEU A 920 -35.32 8.76 43.33
C LEU A 920 -35.51 7.25 43.52
N VAL A 921 -34.80 6.63 44.47
CA VAL A 921 -34.98 5.21 44.82
C VAL A 921 -36.42 4.94 45.28
N HIS A 922 -37.03 5.85 46.04
CA HIS A 922 -38.43 5.73 46.43
C HIS A 922 -39.38 5.77 45.22
N LEU A 923 -39.17 6.71 44.29
CA LEU A 923 -39.96 6.82 43.06
C LEU A 923 -39.76 5.60 42.13
N MET A 924 -38.55 5.06 42.06
CA MET A 924 -38.20 3.87 41.28
C MET A 924 -38.85 2.59 41.82
N TRP A 925 -39.20 2.55 43.10
CA TRP A 925 -39.64 1.33 43.78
C TRP A 925 -40.96 0.78 43.23
N ALA A 926 -42.00 1.61 43.11
CA ALA A 926 -43.32 1.14 42.70
C ALA A 926 -43.35 0.56 41.28
N PRO A 927 -42.77 1.23 40.24
CA PRO A 927 -42.67 0.65 38.91
C PRO A 927 -41.84 -0.63 38.87
N LEU A 928 -40.77 -0.72 39.67
CA LEU A 928 -39.91 -1.90 39.73
C LEU A 928 -40.65 -3.13 40.31
N VAL A 929 -41.40 -2.95 41.41
CA VAL A 929 -42.18 -4.03 42.04
C VAL A 929 -43.27 -4.55 41.10
N GLU A 930 -43.94 -3.66 40.36
CA GLU A 930 -44.95 -4.06 39.38
C GLU A 930 -44.36 -4.95 38.27
N ARG A 931 -43.09 -4.74 37.91
CA ARG A 931 -42.39 -5.63 36.95
C ARG A 931 -42.00 -6.97 37.54
N PHE A 932 -41.63 -7.05 38.81
CA PHE A 932 -41.41 -8.34 39.47
C PHE A 932 -42.68 -9.22 39.54
N ARG A 933 -43.87 -8.64 39.37
CA ARG A 933 -45.15 -9.37 39.28
C ARG A 933 -45.47 -9.85 37.85
N ASN A 934 -44.96 -9.17 36.84
CA ASN A 934 -45.17 -9.50 35.43
C ASN A 934 -44.04 -10.46 34.98
N ASN A 935 -44.38 -11.74 34.80
CA ASN A 935 -43.44 -12.87 34.73
C ASN A 935 -42.55 -12.94 33.45
N ASP A 936 -42.05 -11.82 32.93
CA ASP A 936 -41.21 -11.71 31.73
C ASP A 936 -39.71 -11.86 32.07
N ALA A 937 -39.13 -13.01 31.73
CA ALA A 937 -37.75 -13.35 32.08
C ALA A 937 -36.68 -12.35 31.57
N VAL A 938 -36.91 -11.68 30.43
CA VAL A 938 -35.90 -10.77 29.84
C VAL A 938 -35.83 -9.46 30.61
N VAL A 939 -37.00 -8.91 30.97
CA VAL A 939 -37.11 -7.66 31.72
C VAL A 939 -36.70 -7.89 33.17
N LEU A 940 -37.12 -9.01 33.77
CA LEU A 940 -36.76 -9.41 35.14
C LEU A 940 -35.25 -9.49 35.37
N ASN A 941 -34.49 -9.92 34.36
CA ASN A 941 -33.03 -9.96 34.40
C ASN A 941 -32.43 -8.56 34.66
N ARG A 942 -32.90 -7.54 33.92
CA ARG A 942 -32.46 -6.16 34.13
C ARG A 942 -33.03 -5.54 35.40
N CYS A 943 -34.28 -5.84 35.77
CA CYS A 943 -34.84 -5.43 37.06
C CYS A 943 -34.02 -5.95 38.25
N PHE A 944 -33.56 -7.20 38.20
CA PHE A 944 -32.74 -7.78 39.26
C PHE A 944 -31.33 -7.18 39.29
N THR A 945 -30.73 -6.93 38.12
CA THR A 945 -29.46 -6.21 38.05
C THR A 945 -29.58 -4.82 38.68
N LEU A 946 -30.66 -4.09 38.39
CA LEU A 946 -30.97 -2.80 39.00
C LEU A 946 -31.18 -2.93 40.52
N LEU A 947 -31.90 -3.96 40.99
CA LEU A 947 -32.09 -4.21 42.43
C LEU A 947 -30.77 -4.43 43.15
N ASN A 948 -29.84 -5.16 42.55
CA ASN A 948 -28.51 -5.39 43.13
C ASN A 948 -27.71 -4.08 43.24
N VAL A 949 -27.75 -3.23 42.21
CA VAL A 949 -27.14 -1.90 42.23
C VAL A 949 -27.79 -1.01 43.30
N LEU A 950 -29.12 -1.00 43.37
CA LEU A 950 -29.88 -0.27 44.40
C LEU A 950 -29.52 -0.77 45.81
N ALA A 951 -29.37 -2.07 46.02
CA ALA A 951 -28.97 -2.63 47.31
C ALA A 951 -27.55 -2.21 47.71
N THR A 952 -26.64 -2.15 46.74
CA THR A 952 -25.25 -1.72 46.98
C THR A 952 -25.17 -0.27 47.46
N HIS A 953 -25.99 0.62 46.88
CA HIS A 953 -25.92 2.05 47.15
C HIS A 953 -26.94 2.57 48.18
N ALA A 954 -28.17 2.03 48.24
CA ALA A 954 -29.22 2.46 49.17
C ALA A 954 -29.29 1.61 50.46
N LYS A 955 -28.60 0.46 50.52
CA LYS A 955 -28.43 -0.39 51.71
C LYS A 955 -29.72 -0.60 52.51
N GLU A 956 -29.75 -0.22 53.79
CA GLU A 956 -30.86 -0.42 54.72
C GLU A 956 -32.17 0.26 54.30
N PHE A 957 -32.11 1.32 53.48
CA PHE A 957 -33.31 2.08 53.07
C PHE A 957 -34.35 1.22 52.34
N ILE A 958 -33.88 0.24 51.55
CA ILE A 958 -34.76 -0.66 50.79
C ILE A 958 -34.97 -2.02 51.47
N LEU A 959 -34.37 -2.27 52.63
CA LEU A 959 -34.38 -3.56 53.32
C LEU A 959 -35.81 -4.06 53.56
N LYS A 960 -36.63 -3.30 54.29
CA LYS A 960 -37.99 -3.72 54.64
C LYS A 960 -38.87 -3.93 53.39
N ARG A 961 -38.79 -3.00 52.45
CA ARG A 961 -39.56 -3.07 51.20
C ARG A 961 -39.14 -4.27 50.34
N SER A 962 -37.84 -4.55 50.23
CA SER A 962 -37.32 -5.68 49.46
C SER A 962 -37.75 -7.04 50.04
N LEU A 963 -37.79 -7.17 51.36
CA LEU A 963 -38.26 -8.37 52.06
C LEU A 963 -39.76 -8.62 51.85
N ASP A 964 -40.56 -7.57 51.83
CA ASP A 964 -42.01 -7.66 51.72
C ASP A 964 -42.47 -7.82 50.25
N ASP A 965 -41.90 -7.05 49.31
CA ASP A 965 -42.45 -6.91 47.96
C ASP A 965 -41.76 -7.76 46.88
N VAL A 966 -40.45 -8.02 46.99
CA VAL A 966 -39.62 -8.55 45.88
C VAL A 966 -39.06 -9.94 46.18
N ILE A 967 -38.48 -10.14 47.36
CA ILE A 967 -37.86 -11.41 47.77
C ILE A 967 -38.84 -12.61 47.68
N PRO A 968 -40.13 -12.50 48.05
CA PRO A 968 -41.08 -13.60 47.89
C PRO A 968 -41.25 -14.05 46.43
N ASN A 969 -41.30 -13.10 45.48
CA ASN A 969 -41.43 -13.40 44.05
C ASN A 969 -40.17 -14.08 43.50
N LEU A 970 -38.98 -13.63 43.92
CA LEU A 970 -37.70 -14.26 43.54
C LEU A 970 -37.59 -15.69 44.09
N LYS A 971 -38.06 -15.91 45.33
CA LYS A 971 -38.12 -17.24 45.96
C LYS A 971 -39.04 -18.18 45.19
N ASP A 972 -40.25 -17.74 44.87
CA ASP A 972 -41.22 -18.52 44.11
C ASP A 972 -40.73 -18.81 42.69
N PHE A 973 -40.06 -17.85 42.05
CA PHE A 973 -39.44 -18.03 40.75
C PHE A 973 -38.33 -19.08 40.79
N LEU A 974 -37.35 -18.96 41.70
CA LEU A 974 -36.25 -19.92 41.84
C LEU A 974 -36.78 -21.32 42.20
N HIS A 975 -37.78 -21.43 43.06
CA HIS A 975 -38.38 -22.72 43.40
C HIS A 975 -39.09 -23.37 42.20
N LYS A 976 -39.88 -22.62 41.42
CA LYS A 976 -40.52 -23.15 40.19
C LYS A 976 -39.49 -23.50 39.12
N SER A 977 -38.55 -22.59 38.90
CA SER A 977 -37.46 -22.72 37.94
C SER A 977 -36.55 -23.91 38.22
N SER A 978 -36.25 -24.20 39.49
CA SER A 978 -35.44 -25.36 39.87
C SER A 978 -36.04 -26.69 39.39
N LYS A 979 -37.38 -26.82 39.40
CA LYS A 979 -38.08 -28.03 38.93
C LYS A 979 -38.05 -28.15 37.41
N THR A 980 -38.21 -27.03 36.70
CA THR A 980 -38.11 -26.99 35.23
C THR A 980 -36.70 -27.33 34.76
N SER A 981 -35.67 -26.79 35.43
CA SER A 981 -34.25 -27.05 35.15
C SER A 981 -33.80 -28.49 35.39
N MET A 982 -34.52 -29.26 36.22
CA MET A 982 -34.26 -30.69 36.44
C MET A 982 -34.97 -31.59 35.41
N ALA A 983 -36.16 -31.19 34.94
CA ALA A 983 -37.02 -32.02 34.11
C ALA A 983 -36.61 -32.00 32.62
N GLU A 984 -36.15 -30.86 32.13
CA GLU A 984 -35.71 -30.69 30.74
C GLU A 984 -34.20 -30.38 30.74
N LYS A 985 -33.42 -31.04 29.87
CA LYS A 985 -32.06 -30.60 29.55
C LYS A 985 -32.14 -29.27 28.79
N LEU A 986 -32.46 -28.20 29.51
CA LEU A 986 -32.65 -26.87 28.95
C LEU A 986 -31.34 -26.40 28.33
N ASN A 987 -31.42 -26.03 27.05
CA ASN A 987 -30.31 -25.40 26.35
C ASN A 987 -29.97 -24.06 27.03
N ALA A 988 -28.68 -23.74 27.16
CA ALA A 988 -28.15 -22.50 27.76
C ALA A 988 -28.64 -21.17 27.12
N HIS A 989 -29.55 -21.26 26.15
CA HIS A 989 -30.09 -20.14 25.37
C HIS A 989 -31.47 -19.67 25.84
N THR A 990 -32.15 -20.36 26.76
CA THR A 990 -33.45 -19.91 27.28
C THR A 990 -33.30 -18.71 28.24
N GLN A 991 -34.23 -17.77 28.19
CA GLN A 991 -34.17 -16.54 29.00
C GLN A 991 -34.38 -16.82 30.50
N GLU A 992 -35.17 -17.83 30.85
CA GLU A 992 -35.35 -18.30 32.23
C GLU A 992 -34.05 -18.86 32.82
N TYR A 993 -33.26 -19.61 32.03
CA TYR A 993 -31.94 -20.11 32.44
C TYR A 993 -30.96 -18.97 32.72
N LYS A 994 -30.90 -17.95 31.84
CA LYS A 994 -30.06 -16.77 32.04
C LYS A 994 -30.42 -15.99 33.30
N LEU A 995 -31.72 -15.90 33.62
CA LEU A 995 -32.19 -15.27 34.85
C LEU A 995 -31.76 -16.09 36.09
N GLN A 996 -31.83 -17.42 36.05
CA GLN A 996 -31.32 -18.29 37.13
C GLN A 996 -29.82 -18.08 37.37
N VAL A 997 -29.02 -17.96 36.31
CA VAL A 997 -27.58 -17.70 36.39
C VAL A 997 -27.30 -16.38 37.13
N ILE A 998 -27.91 -15.28 36.68
CA ILE A 998 -27.66 -13.94 37.25
C ILE A 998 -28.18 -13.84 38.68
N LEU A 999 -29.32 -14.48 38.98
CA LEU A 999 -29.84 -14.60 40.34
C LEU A 999 -28.80 -15.31 41.22
N LEU A 1000 -28.40 -16.55 40.91
CA LEU A 1000 -27.45 -17.30 41.74
C LEU A 1000 -26.09 -16.61 41.90
N GLU A 1001 -25.63 -15.89 40.87
CA GLU A 1001 -24.36 -15.15 40.91
C GLU A 1001 -24.40 -13.95 41.87
N ASN A 1002 -25.47 -13.14 41.84
CA ASN A 1002 -25.52 -11.89 42.60
C ASN A 1002 -26.37 -11.94 43.88
N PHE A 1003 -27.12 -13.03 44.14
CA PHE A 1003 -28.00 -13.08 45.32
C PHE A 1003 -27.22 -13.05 46.64
N ALA A 1004 -25.99 -13.58 46.66
CA ALA A 1004 -25.13 -13.50 47.85
C ALA A 1004 -24.71 -12.05 48.15
N ASN A 1005 -24.39 -11.28 47.11
CA ASN A 1005 -24.07 -9.85 47.25
C ASN A 1005 -25.29 -9.07 47.72
N LEU A 1006 -26.47 -9.38 47.18
CA LEU A 1006 -27.73 -8.76 47.61
C LEU A 1006 -27.99 -8.98 49.11
N ILE A 1007 -27.73 -10.20 49.62
CA ILE A 1007 -27.88 -10.53 51.05
C ILE A 1007 -26.93 -9.71 51.90
N GLU A 1008 -25.66 -9.61 51.50
CA GLU A 1008 -24.63 -8.87 52.22
C GLU A 1008 -24.91 -7.36 52.23
N CYS A 1009 -25.24 -6.77 51.08
CA CYS A 1009 -25.50 -5.34 50.96
C CYS A 1009 -26.76 -4.90 51.71
N LEU A 1010 -27.79 -5.76 51.77
CA LEU A 1010 -29.04 -5.51 52.52
C LEU A 1010 -28.99 -6.00 53.97
N GLN A 1011 -27.88 -6.59 54.40
CA GLN A 1011 -27.73 -7.20 55.74
C GLN A 1011 -28.92 -8.09 56.15
N ILE A 1012 -29.33 -9.00 55.26
CA ILE A 1012 -30.50 -9.85 55.52
C ILE A 1012 -30.14 -10.95 56.52
N ASP A 1013 -30.81 -10.97 57.66
CA ASP A 1013 -30.58 -11.96 58.72
C ASP A 1013 -31.85 -12.68 59.21
N GLY A 1014 -31.62 -13.73 60.02
CA GLY A 1014 -32.68 -14.48 60.70
C GLY A 1014 -33.48 -15.41 59.78
N LYS A 1015 -34.81 -15.36 59.88
CA LYS A 1015 -35.71 -16.29 59.19
C LYS A 1015 -35.64 -16.16 57.66
N HIS A 1016 -35.59 -14.93 57.15
CA HIS A 1016 -35.58 -14.67 55.71
C HIS A 1016 -34.32 -15.18 55.02
N LEU A 1017 -33.16 -15.07 55.70
CA LEU A 1017 -31.89 -15.62 55.25
C LEU A 1017 -31.93 -17.15 55.15
N ASN A 1018 -32.47 -17.82 56.19
CA ASN A 1018 -32.63 -19.26 56.17
C ASN A 1018 -33.53 -19.73 55.02
N ASP A 1019 -34.66 -19.05 54.79
CA ASP A 1019 -35.57 -19.40 53.70
C ASP A 1019 -34.93 -19.23 52.31
N ILE A 1020 -34.15 -18.16 52.09
CA ILE A 1020 -33.42 -17.93 50.83
C ILE A 1020 -32.36 -19.01 50.63
N ALA A 1021 -31.57 -19.25 51.67
CA ALA A 1021 -30.52 -20.25 51.65
C ALA A 1021 -31.11 -21.66 51.48
N GLU A 1022 -32.29 -21.97 52.01
CA GLU A 1022 -32.96 -23.26 51.77
C GLU A 1022 -33.39 -23.42 50.30
N ILE A 1023 -33.87 -22.37 49.63
CA ILE A 1023 -34.24 -22.44 48.21
C ILE A 1023 -33.01 -22.61 47.32
N ALA A 1024 -31.92 -21.90 47.61
CA ALA A 1024 -30.65 -22.08 46.90
C ALA A 1024 -30.11 -23.52 47.02
N THR A 1025 -30.49 -24.29 48.05
CA THR A 1025 -30.01 -25.68 48.19
C THR A 1025 -30.53 -26.57 47.08
N LEU A 1026 -31.69 -26.27 46.51
CA LEU A 1026 -32.29 -27.04 45.41
C LEU A 1026 -31.39 -27.08 44.17
N TYR A 1027 -30.56 -26.06 44.00
CA TYR A 1027 -29.60 -25.95 42.91
C TYR A 1027 -28.29 -26.72 43.14
N LEU A 1028 -28.05 -27.26 44.34
CA LEU A 1028 -26.90 -28.14 44.62
C LEU A 1028 -27.11 -29.58 44.11
N ALA A 1029 -28.32 -29.93 43.64
CA ALA A 1029 -28.62 -31.27 43.14
C ALA A 1029 -27.77 -31.62 41.91
N GLN A 1030 -27.30 -32.87 41.82
CA GLN A 1030 -26.57 -33.41 40.67
C GLN A 1030 -27.40 -33.43 39.38
N GLU A 1031 -28.73 -33.40 39.50
CA GLU A 1031 -29.67 -33.39 38.38
C GLU A 1031 -29.78 -32.01 37.72
N GLN A 1032 -29.22 -30.95 38.32
CA GLN A 1032 -29.19 -29.60 37.76
C GLN A 1032 -28.05 -29.41 36.76
N PRO A 1033 -28.16 -28.47 35.80
CA PRO A 1033 -27.08 -28.08 34.89
C PRO A 1033 -25.77 -27.68 35.60
N LYS A 1034 -24.63 -27.98 34.96
CA LYS A 1034 -23.29 -27.79 35.54
C LYS A 1034 -23.01 -26.38 36.05
N GLU A 1035 -23.33 -25.38 35.24
CA GLU A 1035 -23.08 -23.97 35.58
C GLU A 1035 -23.91 -23.53 36.80
N LEU A 1036 -25.16 -23.98 36.92
CA LEU A 1036 -26.05 -23.58 38.02
C LEU A 1036 -25.61 -24.16 39.36
N HIS A 1037 -25.20 -25.43 39.41
CA HIS A 1037 -24.73 -26.00 40.68
C HIS A 1037 -23.33 -25.50 41.07
N GLU A 1038 -22.47 -25.10 40.11
CA GLU A 1038 -21.23 -24.37 40.41
C GLU A 1038 -21.48 -22.97 40.98
N LEU A 1039 -22.46 -22.24 40.43
CA LEU A 1039 -22.88 -20.94 40.98
C LEU A 1039 -23.52 -21.08 42.35
N ALA A 1040 -24.32 -22.12 42.59
CA ALA A 1040 -24.85 -22.43 43.91
C ALA A 1040 -23.74 -22.73 44.93
N ILE A 1041 -22.67 -23.44 44.53
CA ILE A 1041 -21.48 -23.64 45.38
C ILE A 1041 -20.84 -22.28 45.70
N LYS A 1042 -20.62 -21.41 44.70
CA LYS A 1042 -20.06 -20.06 44.90
C LYS A 1042 -20.93 -19.22 45.84
N PHE A 1043 -22.26 -19.27 45.69
CA PHE A 1043 -23.22 -18.59 46.56
C PHE A 1043 -22.99 -18.96 48.03
N TYR A 1044 -22.89 -20.26 48.38
CA TYR A 1044 -22.63 -20.67 49.76
C TYR A 1044 -21.20 -20.37 50.24
N LEU A 1045 -20.21 -20.35 49.34
CA LEU A 1045 -18.85 -19.94 49.70
C LEU A 1045 -18.78 -18.46 50.07
N HIS A 1046 -19.59 -17.62 49.41
CA HIS A 1046 -19.75 -16.21 49.76
C HIS A 1046 -20.54 -16.04 51.06
N LEU A 1047 -21.69 -16.72 51.17
CA LEU A 1047 -22.54 -16.69 52.37
C LEU A 1047 -21.82 -17.15 53.64
N ARG A 1048 -20.82 -18.03 53.50
CA ARG A 1048 -19.96 -18.46 54.61
C ARG A 1048 -19.24 -17.30 55.29
N LEU A 1049 -18.75 -16.31 54.52
CA LEU A 1049 -18.06 -15.15 55.06
C LEU A 1049 -19.01 -14.24 55.84
N TYR A 1050 -20.28 -14.20 55.42
CA TYR A 1050 -21.34 -13.41 56.06
C TYR A 1050 -21.91 -14.11 57.30
N ASN A 1051 -22.41 -15.35 57.17
CA ASN A 1051 -22.98 -16.14 58.27
C ASN A 1051 -22.60 -17.63 58.16
N GLY A 1052 -21.38 -17.93 58.62
CA GLY A 1052 -20.79 -19.29 58.58
C GLY A 1052 -21.60 -20.38 59.29
N PRO A 1053 -22.08 -20.19 60.54
CA PRO A 1053 -22.84 -21.22 61.27
C PRO A 1053 -24.14 -21.64 60.58
N LEU A 1054 -24.92 -20.67 60.07
CA LEU A 1054 -26.16 -20.95 59.35
C LEU A 1054 -25.89 -21.70 58.04
N THR A 1055 -24.89 -21.23 57.29
CA THR A 1055 -24.45 -21.86 56.03
C THR A 1055 -24.05 -23.32 56.24
N TYR A 1056 -23.23 -23.58 57.27
CA TYR A 1056 -22.81 -24.94 57.62
C TYR A 1056 -24.00 -25.83 57.95
N MET A 1057 -24.94 -25.35 58.78
CA MET A 1057 -26.11 -26.13 59.18
C MET A 1057 -27.03 -26.48 58.00
N ILE A 1058 -27.28 -25.54 57.09
CA ILE A 1058 -28.16 -25.74 55.93
C ILE A 1058 -27.56 -26.73 54.93
N VAL A 1059 -26.26 -26.59 54.61
CA VAL A 1059 -25.57 -27.49 53.68
C VAL A 1059 -25.40 -28.88 54.29
N LEU A 1060 -25.11 -28.99 55.59
CA LEU A 1060 -25.02 -30.27 56.31
C LEU A 1060 -26.33 -31.07 56.24
N LYS A 1061 -27.50 -30.41 56.40
CA LYS A 1061 -28.81 -31.07 56.26
C LYS A 1061 -28.99 -31.78 54.91
N LYS A 1062 -28.36 -31.27 53.85
CA LYS A 1062 -28.47 -31.82 52.48
C LYS A 1062 -27.34 -32.78 52.11
N ALA A 1063 -26.21 -32.76 52.84
CA ALA A 1063 -25.06 -33.62 52.59
C ALA A 1063 -25.36 -35.13 52.71
N HIS A 1064 -26.37 -35.50 53.50
CA HIS A 1064 -26.80 -36.89 53.64
C HIS A 1064 -27.68 -37.41 52.49
N ILE A 1065 -28.09 -36.54 51.56
CA ILE A 1065 -28.95 -36.91 50.42
C ILE A 1065 -28.06 -37.23 49.22
N PRO A 1066 -28.17 -38.43 48.60
CA PRO A 1066 -27.25 -38.88 47.55
C PRO A 1066 -27.20 -37.95 46.34
N SER A 1067 -28.32 -37.33 45.96
CA SER A 1067 -28.38 -36.37 44.85
C SER A 1067 -27.69 -35.03 45.12
N TYR A 1068 -27.36 -34.70 46.37
CA TYR A 1068 -26.70 -33.43 46.75
C TYR A 1068 -25.30 -33.64 47.31
N LYS A 1069 -24.92 -34.89 47.60
CA LYS A 1069 -23.74 -35.28 48.38
C LYS A 1069 -22.45 -34.69 47.84
N ASP A 1070 -22.12 -34.91 46.57
CA ASP A 1070 -20.83 -34.48 45.99
C ASP A 1070 -20.65 -32.96 46.01
N ASN A 1071 -21.70 -32.19 45.74
CA ASN A 1071 -21.63 -30.73 45.71
C ASN A 1071 -21.67 -30.14 47.12
N ALA A 1072 -22.44 -30.73 48.04
CA ALA A 1072 -22.45 -30.34 49.45
C ALA A 1072 -21.10 -30.62 50.13
N GLU A 1073 -20.47 -31.76 49.84
CA GLU A 1073 -19.12 -32.10 50.33
C GLU A 1073 -18.05 -31.12 49.82
N LYS A 1074 -18.15 -30.62 48.58
CA LYS A 1074 -17.25 -29.57 48.06
C LYS A 1074 -17.35 -28.27 48.85
N VAL A 1075 -18.56 -27.85 49.25
CA VAL A 1075 -18.73 -26.66 50.10
C VAL A 1075 -18.17 -26.92 51.50
N LEU A 1076 -18.49 -28.08 52.10
CA LEU A 1076 -18.10 -28.44 53.46
C LEU A 1076 -16.59 -28.69 53.62
N THR A 1077 -15.90 -29.26 52.62
CA THR A 1077 -14.44 -29.46 52.66
C THR A 1077 -13.66 -28.15 52.83
N ILE A 1078 -14.18 -27.03 52.34
CA ILE A 1078 -13.58 -25.70 52.51
C ILE A 1078 -13.84 -25.15 53.93
N PHE A 1079 -14.93 -25.54 54.60
CA PHE A 1079 -15.11 -25.29 56.04
C PHE A 1079 -14.09 -26.08 56.88
N TYR A 1080 -13.80 -27.33 56.52
CA TYR A 1080 -12.84 -28.17 57.25
C TYR A 1080 -11.37 -27.72 57.08
N LYS A 1081 -10.98 -27.16 55.92
CA LYS A 1081 -9.61 -26.66 55.70
C LYS A 1081 -9.22 -25.51 56.65
N ASN A 1082 -10.16 -24.63 57.02
CA ASN A 1082 -9.87 -23.49 57.91
C ASN A 1082 -9.92 -23.82 59.41
N GLN A 1083 -10.48 -24.97 59.83
CA GLN A 1083 -10.36 -25.40 61.22
C GLN A 1083 -8.92 -25.83 61.56
N ASN A 1084 -8.13 -26.25 60.57
CA ASN A 1084 -6.71 -26.60 60.75
C ASN A 1084 -5.76 -25.39 60.69
N SER A 1085 -6.24 -24.17 60.41
CA SER A 1085 -5.40 -22.95 60.35
C SER A 1085 -5.54 -22.01 61.55
N ASN A 1086 -6.45 -22.29 62.50
CA ASN A 1086 -6.60 -21.55 63.76
C ASN A 1086 -6.18 -22.37 64.99
N GLY A 1087 -5.18 -23.24 64.81
CA GLY A 1087 -4.49 -23.92 65.90
C GLY A 1087 -3.06 -23.43 66.03
N ILE A 1088 -2.88 -22.23 66.60
CA ILE A 1088 -1.86 -21.78 67.57
C ILE A 1088 -2.40 -20.50 68.21
#